data_AF-A0A8H4JPA5-F1
#
_entry.id   AF-A0A8H4JPA5-F1
#
_cell.length_a   1.000
_cell.length_b   1.000
_cell.length_c   1.000
_cell.angle_alpha   90.00
_cell.angle_beta   90.00
_cell.angle_gamma   90.00
#
_symmetry.space_group_name_H-M   'P 1'
#
loop_
_entity.id
_entity.type
_entity.pdbx_description
1 polymer ?
#
loop_
_entity_poly.entity_id
_entity_poly.type
_entity_poly.pdbx_seq_one_letter_code
_entity_poly.pdbx_strand_id
1 'polypeptide(L)'
;LEFRSILEPVRRLQPDRFHQGWADDVDFTNKTIRVETNPDADEINSRTLPPATQSSPHNDGRDSGSSDLSVIQTPFSGSVKETLTKRKGEMITVPYDKLILAVGAYSQTFGIPGVREHANFLRDVGDARSIRLRILQCFERAELPSTTDEQRRKLLHFAVVGGGPTGIEFAAELHDLIHDDLARIYPDLMPLVGITVYDIAPKILPMFDKKLSSYTIDSFRRQGIHIKTQHHIKSIRPDEDGKGGLKIKIQEYDDEVSAGIVVWSTGLMQNPLVARLVEQNIRAPVTPEEEQTWHIVKAERSGGLVVDDHLRVRVSTGSTRAIDSQSGRSAPSDILPEVYAMGDCAVLEREALPATAQVASQQAKYLAKALNKYGSCEAVGNKSKPFVFLNLGTIAYIGSWRAIAQTFGNLPLHMDFSYDYPDMSSDLIQPLDKNHCGIVMENMYDDKLRVVDDTKPRSWIWWGSICHRLPPDLDISQTGPMSHGGPDGSWADTCRVGEARHCDSWPGSFPAKCRIGAMGWLLSCRQNYAEAIEILYSTNTIIMTNEAMIAHLPQLLLPQRLASITSLQISWNLKSRYESGFWNVIDEADLKHTCGIISTQFPQLRRLYLSLERSRHLGSCWGSDAWPTISLHLDNLARMMPSLTEHAISLPDIPFDSILYDAKETDFGSYSEICHSYNQIWRSTDGEMDVIRLPHVDSYPRAPYHIDTSTSKGKGYWILNGSNWPEKEKVIIGSPPV
;
A
#
# COMPACT_ATOMS: atom_id res chain seq x y z
N LEU A 1 13.49 -26.54 -13.44
CA LEU A 1 13.05 -25.22 -13.94
C LEU A 1 13.46 -24.22 -12.89
N GLU A 2 13.98 -23.08 -13.33
CA GLU A 2 14.81 -22.13 -12.59
C GLU A 2 14.27 -20.76 -13.01
N PHE A 3 14.13 -19.76 -12.13
CA PHE A 3 13.64 -18.40 -12.45
C PHE A 3 14.52 -17.56 -13.38
N ARG A 4 15.40 -18.27 -14.06
CA ARG A 4 16.36 -17.88 -15.07
C ARG A 4 15.78 -17.73 -16.46
N SER A 5 14.54 -18.19 -16.67
CA SER A 5 13.95 -18.26 -18.02
C SER A 5 12.41 -18.19 -18.04
N ILE A 6 11.75 -17.81 -16.93
CA ILE A 6 10.28 -17.72 -16.88
C ILE A 6 9.87 -16.33 -16.36
N LEU A 7 10.34 -15.30 -17.04
CA LEU A 7 9.39 -14.26 -17.41
C LEU A 7 8.72 -14.83 -18.65
N GLU A 8 7.39 -14.95 -18.65
CA GLU A 8 6.69 -14.82 -19.92
C GLU A 8 7.30 -13.57 -20.54
N PRO A 9 8.03 -13.70 -21.66
CA PRO A 9 8.80 -12.57 -22.12
C PRO A 9 7.80 -11.47 -22.34
N VAL A 10 8.27 -10.26 -22.10
CA VAL A 10 7.58 -9.02 -22.36
C VAL A 10 7.37 -8.86 -23.89
N ARG A 11 7.07 -9.95 -24.63
CA ARG A 11 6.74 -10.08 -26.06
C ARG A 11 5.53 -9.24 -26.45
N ARG A 12 4.74 -8.78 -25.48
CA ARG A 12 3.69 -7.80 -25.75
C ARG A 12 4.26 -6.40 -25.98
N LEU A 13 5.42 -6.09 -25.40
CA LEU A 13 6.24 -4.95 -25.83
C LEU A 13 7.14 -5.47 -26.96
N GLN A 14 7.35 -4.65 -27.99
CA GLN A 14 8.32 -4.95 -29.03
C GLN A 14 9.64 -4.28 -28.61
N PRO A 15 10.52 -4.92 -27.82
CA PRO A 15 11.79 -4.32 -27.47
C PRO A 15 12.66 -4.21 -28.73
N ASP A 16 13.46 -3.14 -28.82
CA ASP A 16 14.42 -2.97 -29.92
C ASP A 16 15.46 -4.10 -29.93
N ARG A 17 15.89 -4.56 -28.74
CA ARG A 17 16.83 -5.68 -28.54
C ARG A 17 16.54 -6.40 -27.22
N PHE A 18 16.73 -7.72 -27.20
CA PHE A 18 16.59 -8.56 -26.01
C PHE A 18 17.76 -9.51 -25.88
N HIS A 19 18.42 -9.51 -24.71
CA HIS A 19 19.51 -10.42 -24.37
C HIS A 19 19.09 -11.26 -23.16
N GLN A 20 19.16 -12.58 -23.29
CA GLN A 20 18.89 -13.50 -22.18
C GLN A 20 20.21 -13.94 -21.54
N GLY A 21 20.40 -13.63 -20.26
CA GLY A 21 21.60 -14.01 -19.52
C GLY A 21 21.58 -13.54 -18.06
N TRP A 22 22.66 -13.88 -17.35
CA TRP A 22 22.90 -13.60 -15.93
C TRP A 22 23.73 -12.36 -15.79
N ALA A 23 23.18 -11.29 -15.22
CA ALA A 23 24.01 -10.17 -14.79
C ALA A 23 24.95 -10.65 -13.68
N ASP A 24 26.22 -10.83 -14.02
CA ASP A 24 27.25 -11.26 -13.10
C ASP A 24 27.89 -10.05 -12.43
N ASP A 25 28.07 -8.95 -13.16
CA ASP A 25 28.75 -7.78 -12.64
C ASP A 25 28.32 -6.49 -13.33
N VAL A 26 28.56 -5.35 -12.70
CA VAL A 26 28.36 -4.02 -13.30
C VAL A 26 29.63 -3.21 -13.12
N ASP A 27 30.19 -2.74 -14.23
CA ASP A 27 31.24 -1.74 -14.24
C ASP A 27 30.60 -0.35 -14.36
N PHE A 28 30.45 0.32 -13.21
CA PHE A 28 29.88 1.66 -13.14
C PHE A 28 30.75 2.74 -13.78
N THR A 29 32.06 2.50 -13.89
CA THR A 29 33.02 3.47 -14.46
C THR A 29 32.92 3.47 -15.98
N ASN A 30 32.93 2.29 -16.59
CA ASN A 30 32.82 2.14 -18.04
C ASN A 30 31.38 2.02 -18.53
N LYS A 31 30.40 2.06 -17.62
CA LYS A 31 28.97 1.87 -17.88
C LYS A 31 28.66 0.60 -18.68
N THR A 32 29.14 -0.53 -18.19
CA THR A 32 28.86 -1.83 -18.81
C THR A 32 28.38 -2.87 -17.80
N ILE A 33 27.60 -3.83 -18.27
CA ILE A 33 27.12 -4.98 -17.50
C ILE A 33 27.81 -6.22 -18.06
N ARG A 34 28.42 -7.01 -17.17
CA ARG A 34 28.97 -8.33 -17.52
C ARG A 34 27.87 -9.36 -17.38
N VAL A 35 27.51 -10.02 -18.49
CA VAL A 35 26.39 -10.95 -18.57
C VAL A 35 26.87 -12.33 -18.98
N GLU A 36 26.58 -13.37 -18.18
CA GLU A 36 26.77 -14.77 -18.59
C GLU A 36 25.57 -15.21 -19.42
N THR A 37 25.78 -15.57 -20.68
CA THR A 37 24.69 -16.08 -21.54
C THR A 37 24.12 -17.40 -21.00
N ASN A 38 22.89 -17.75 -21.37
CA ASN A 38 22.32 -19.04 -21.01
C ASN A 38 22.50 -20.03 -22.18
N PRO A 39 23.48 -20.97 -22.14
CA PRO A 39 23.74 -21.88 -23.26
C PRO A 39 22.63 -22.92 -23.48
N ASP A 40 21.79 -23.18 -22.46
CA ASP A 40 20.78 -24.26 -22.48
C ASP A 40 19.34 -23.75 -22.72
N ALA A 41 19.18 -22.53 -23.26
CA ALA A 41 17.86 -21.92 -23.47
C ALA A 41 16.94 -22.74 -24.40
N ASP A 42 17.50 -23.45 -25.38
CA ASP A 42 16.72 -24.22 -26.37
C ASP A 42 16.23 -25.59 -25.86
N GLU A 43 17.01 -26.29 -25.02
CA GLU A 43 16.62 -27.60 -24.46
C GLU A 43 15.48 -27.50 -23.45
N ILE A 44 15.38 -26.39 -22.72
CA ILE A 44 14.34 -26.19 -21.70
C ILE A 44 13.00 -25.77 -22.35
N ASN A 45 13.05 -25.00 -23.43
CA ASN A 45 11.86 -24.55 -24.18
C ASN A 45 11.20 -25.67 -25.00
N SER A 46 11.98 -26.63 -25.51
CA SER A 46 11.46 -27.76 -26.30
C SER A 46 10.61 -28.75 -25.49
N ARG A 47 10.72 -28.76 -24.15
CA ARG A 47 9.89 -29.59 -23.26
C ARG A 47 8.52 -29.00 -22.91
N THR A 48 8.21 -27.82 -23.45
CA THR A 48 6.95 -27.08 -23.20
C THR A 48 6.00 -27.02 -24.38
N LEU A 49 6.36 -27.58 -25.54
CA LEU A 49 5.41 -27.80 -26.62
C LEU A 49 4.81 -29.20 -26.46
N PRO A 50 3.47 -29.37 -26.51
CA PRO A 50 2.90 -30.67 -26.84
C PRO A 50 3.55 -31.16 -28.15
N PRO A 51 3.81 -32.47 -28.32
CA PRO A 51 4.28 -32.96 -29.60
C PRO A 51 3.31 -32.45 -30.67
N ALA A 52 3.85 -31.82 -31.72
CA ALA A 52 3.04 -31.37 -32.84
C ALA A 52 2.16 -32.55 -33.25
N THR A 53 0.84 -32.34 -33.29
CA THR A 53 -0.06 -33.28 -33.95
C THR A 53 0.51 -33.46 -35.35
N GLN A 54 0.99 -34.67 -35.63
CA GLN A 54 1.41 -35.03 -36.97
C GLN A 54 0.17 -34.84 -37.86
N SER A 55 0.13 -33.71 -38.57
CA SER A 55 -0.77 -33.55 -39.69
C SER A 55 -0.45 -34.68 -40.65
N SER A 56 -1.37 -35.62 -40.78
CA SER A 56 -1.29 -36.67 -41.79
C SER A 56 -1.08 -35.99 -43.15
N PRO A 57 -0.02 -36.33 -43.91
CA PRO A 57 0.10 -35.81 -45.24
C PRO A 57 -0.99 -36.47 -46.08
N HIS A 58 -1.80 -35.62 -46.71
CA HIS A 58 -2.59 -36.03 -47.85
C HIS A 58 -1.69 -36.73 -48.87
N ASN A 59 -2.17 -37.89 -49.28
CA ASN A 59 -1.62 -38.79 -50.26
C ASN A 59 -1.60 -38.10 -51.64
N ASP A 60 -0.42 -37.82 -52.18
CA ASP A 60 -0.22 -37.60 -53.62
C ASP A 60 1.13 -38.17 -54.07
N GLY A 61 1.07 -39.35 -54.69
CA GLY A 61 1.79 -39.72 -55.92
C GLY A 61 3.33 -39.62 -56.00
N ARG A 62 3.94 -40.80 -56.06
CA ARG A 62 5.14 -41.19 -56.86
C ARG A 62 6.47 -40.50 -56.54
N ASP A 63 7.43 -41.25 -55.98
CA ASP A 63 8.51 -41.85 -56.78
C ASP A 63 9.42 -42.76 -55.93
N SER A 64 10.02 -43.71 -56.63
CA SER A 64 10.84 -44.84 -56.19
C SER A 64 12.22 -44.46 -55.66
N GLY A 65 12.67 -45.12 -54.59
CA GLY A 65 14.07 -45.11 -54.16
C GLY A 65 14.34 -45.99 -52.95
N SER A 66 14.89 -47.18 -53.20
CA SER A 66 15.36 -48.17 -52.22
C SER A 66 16.59 -47.69 -51.45
N SER A 67 16.65 -47.94 -50.12
CA SER A 67 17.72 -48.73 -49.45
C SER A 67 17.72 -48.59 -47.92
N ASP A 68 17.65 -49.75 -47.26
CA ASP A 68 18.30 -50.14 -46.00
C ASP A 68 17.85 -49.58 -44.63
N LEU A 69 16.94 -50.34 -44.03
CA LEU A 69 16.69 -50.40 -42.58
C LEU A 69 17.72 -51.34 -41.93
N SER A 70 18.72 -50.78 -41.22
CA SER A 70 19.44 -51.51 -40.18
C SER A 70 18.89 -51.13 -38.81
N VAL A 71 18.10 -52.03 -38.24
CA VAL A 71 17.64 -52.00 -36.85
C VAL A 71 18.86 -52.22 -35.94
N ILE A 72 19.27 -51.19 -35.20
CA ILE A 72 20.13 -51.35 -34.02
C ILE A 72 19.24 -51.20 -32.80
N GLN A 73 18.81 -52.33 -32.25
CA GLN A 73 18.41 -52.44 -30.85
C GLN A 73 19.68 -52.41 -29.98
N THR A 74 19.76 -51.48 -29.02
CA THR A 74 20.61 -51.65 -27.84
C THR A 74 19.85 -51.29 -26.57
N PRO A 75 20.15 -51.96 -25.44
CA PRO A 75 19.23 -52.10 -24.31
C PRO A 75 19.40 -50.99 -23.27
N PHE A 76 18.29 -50.52 -22.69
CA PHE A 76 18.31 -49.68 -21.49
C PHE A 76 18.74 -50.52 -20.28
N SER A 77 20.04 -50.53 -20.01
CA SER A 77 20.63 -50.97 -18.75
C SER A 77 21.69 -49.94 -18.35
N GLY A 78 21.54 -49.34 -17.17
CA GLY A 78 22.54 -48.47 -16.59
C GLY A 78 21.95 -47.27 -15.88
N SER A 79 21.94 -47.33 -14.55
CA SER A 79 21.84 -46.17 -13.67
C SER A 79 22.96 -45.17 -13.99
N VAL A 80 22.59 -43.99 -14.51
CA VAL A 80 23.51 -42.85 -14.60
C VAL A 80 22.88 -41.71 -13.82
N LYS A 81 23.32 -41.52 -12.56
CA LYS A 81 23.35 -40.19 -11.94
C LYS A 81 24.37 -39.38 -12.72
N GLU A 82 23.97 -38.88 -13.88
CA GLU A 82 24.77 -37.92 -14.61
C GLU A 82 24.59 -36.60 -13.86
N THR A 83 25.60 -36.27 -13.05
CA THR A 83 25.76 -34.92 -12.51
C THR A 83 25.89 -34.00 -13.73
N LEU A 84 24.77 -33.42 -14.17
CA LEU A 84 24.74 -32.36 -15.17
C LEU A 84 25.65 -31.24 -14.67
N THR A 85 26.90 -31.25 -15.12
CA THR A 85 27.82 -30.15 -14.95
C THR A 85 27.26 -29.03 -15.80
N LYS A 86 26.54 -28.09 -15.16
CA LYS A 86 26.03 -26.89 -15.82
C LYS A 86 27.16 -26.26 -16.64
N ARG A 87 27.02 -26.23 -17.95
CA ARG A 87 27.98 -25.53 -18.82
C ARG A 87 27.83 -24.05 -18.51
N LYS A 88 28.93 -23.39 -18.13
CA LYS A 88 28.94 -21.94 -18.02
C LYS A 88 28.74 -21.32 -19.39
N GLY A 89 27.93 -20.28 -19.46
CA GLY A 89 27.71 -19.54 -20.70
C GLY A 89 28.91 -18.69 -21.08
N GLU A 90 28.93 -18.23 -22.33
CA GLU A 90 29.85 -17.17 -22.76
C GLU A 90 29.56 -15.89 -21.99
N MET A 91 30.61 -15.21 -21.53
CA MET A 91 30.50 -13.90 -20.89
C MET A 91 30.49 -12.82 -21.96
N ILE A 92 29.42 -12.03 -21.99
CA ILE A 92 29.27 -10.87 -22.88
C ILE A 92 29.24 -9.58 -22.07
N THR A 93 29.57 -8.47 -22.72
CA THR A 93 29.53 -7.13 -22.12
C THR A 93 28.43 -6.31 -22.80
N VAL A 94 27.54 -5.74 -22.00
CA VAL A 94 26.41 -4.93 -22.47
C VAL A 94 26.56 -3.49 -21.99
N PRO A 95 26.74 -2.49 -22.88
CA PRO A 95 26.81 -1.09 -22.47
C PRO A 95 25.44 -0.55 -22.03
N TYR A 96 25.43 0.44 -21.14
CA TYR A 96 24.21 1.13 -20.72
C TYR A 96 24.39 2.65 -20.63
N ASP A 97 23.32 3.40 -20.92
CA ASP A 97 23.27 4.84 -20.63
C ASP A 97 22.67 5.10 -19.25
N LYS A 98 21.63 4.34 -18.91
CA LYS A 98 20.89 4.33 -17.65
C LYS A 98 20.75 2.90 -17.15
N LEU A 99 20.94 2.69 -15.85
CA LEU A 99 20.82 1.38 -15.22
C LEU A 99 19.73 1.40 -14.16
N ILE A 100 18.81 0.45 -14.23
CA ILE A 100 17.78 0.23 -13.22
C ILE A 100 17.99 -1.16 -12.60
N LEU A 101 18.38 -1.18 -11.33
CA LEU A 101 18.60 -2.39 -10.55
C LEU A 101 17.27 -2.83 -9.92
N ALA A 102 16.68 -3.89 -10.46
CA ALA A 102 15.41 -4.48 -10.00
C ALA A 102 15.51 -6.00 -9.85
N VAL A 103 16.65 -6.47 -9.32
CA VAL A 103 17.01 -7.90 -9.27
C VAL A 103 16.38 -8.66 -8.10
N GLY A 104 15.52 -8.00 -7.33
CA GLY A 104 14.80 -8.59 -6.20
C GLY A 104 15.71 -9.12 -5.10
N ALA A 105 15.26 -10.17 -4.41
CA ALA A 105 15.93 -10.78 -3.29
C ALA A 105 15.85 -12.32 -3.36
N TYR A 106 16.65 -13.01 -2.54
CA TYR A 106 16.70 -14.47 -2.47
C TYR A 106 16.05 -15.00 -1.18
N SER A 107 15.72 -16.29 -1.14
CA SER A 107 15.25 -16.95 0.09
C SER A 107 16.40 -17.08 1.10
N GLN A 108 16.16 -16.68 2.34
CA GLN A 108 17.14 -16.79 3.42
C GLN A 108 17.05 -18.13 4.14
N THR A 109 18.18 -18.80 4.34
CA THR A 109 18.27 -20.07 5.09
C THR A 109 18.62 -19.86 6.56
N PHE A 110 19.02 -18.65 6.95
CA PHE A 110 19.52 -18.29 8.29
C PHE A 110 20.71 -19.15 8.77
N GLY A 111 21.45 -19.76 7.84
CA GLY A 111 22.55 -20.67 8.17
C GLY A 111 22.12 -22.00 8.78
N ILE A 112 20.81 -22.33 8.74
CA ILE A 112 20.27 -23.56 9.30
C ILE A 112 20.70 -24.74 8.42
N PRO A 113 21.44 -25.73 8.96
CA PRO A 113 21.95 -26.86 8.18
C PRO A 113 20.83 -27.66 7.51
N GLY A 114 21.02 -27.98 6.23
CA GLY A 114 20.10 -28.83 5.47
C GLY A 114 18.91 -28.12 4.84
N VAL A 115 18.65 -26.84 5.18
CA VAL A 115 17.56 -26.08 4.55
C VAL A 115 17.81 -25.91 3.05
N ARG A 116 19.03 -25.56 2.65
CA ARG A 116 19.37 -25.35 1.24
C ARG A 116 19.34 -26.65 0.43
N GLU A 117 19.71 -27.75 1.07
CA GLU A 117 19.91 -29.05 0.45
C GLU A 117 18.61 -29.87 0.37
N HIS A 118 17.70 -29.69 1.32
CA HIS A 118 16.56 -30.59 1.51
C HIS A 118 15.19 -29.91 1.57
N ALA A 119 15.11 -28.62 1.88
CA ALA A 119 13.83 -27.90 1.85
C ALA A 119 13.49 -27.45 0.42
N ASN A 120 12.20 -27.37 0.14
CA ASN A 120 11.68 -26.77 -1.08
C ASN A 120 11.39 -25.29 -0.83
N PHE A 121 12.07 -24.39 -1.53
CA PHE A 121 11.67 -22.97 -1.54
C PHE A 121 10.40 -22.79 -2.38
N LEU A 122 9.71 -21.67 -2.17
CA LEU A 122 8.57 -21.25 -2.97
C LEU A 122 8.78 -19.81 -3.44
N ARG A 123 9.73 -19.61 -4.36
CA ARG A 123 9.96 -18.31 -5.01
C ARG A 123 9.43 -18.23 -6.42
N ASP A 124 9.21 -19.40 -7.01
CA ASP A 124 9.55 -19.61 -8.40
C ASP A 124 8.63 -20.73 -9.01
N VAL A 125 8.18 -20.64 -10.25
CA VAL A 125 7.43 -21.66 -11.02
C VAL A 125 8.16 -23.01 -11.05
N GLY A 126 9.49 -23.00 -11.15
CA GLY A 126 10.30 -24.20 -11.04
C GLY A 126 10.28 -24.81 -9.64
N ASP A 127 10.35 -23.98 -8.60
CA ASP A 127 10.08 -24.35 -7.21
C ASP A 127 8.68 -24.97 -7.09
N ALA A 128 7.64 -24.29 -7.60
CA ALA A 128 6.25 -24.73 -7.55
C ALA A 128 6.04 -26.08 -8.27
N ARG A 129 6.65 -26.27 -9.45
CA ARG A 129 6.62 -27.56 -10.16
C ARG A 129 7.32 -28.66 -9.37
N SER A 130 8.47 -28.35 -8.77
CA SER A 130 9.23 -29.31 -7.95
C SER A 130 8.44 -29.72 -6.71
N ILE A 131 7.79 -28.77 -6.04
CA ILE A 131 6.87 -29.02 -4.93
C ILE A 131 5.71 -29.90 -5.36
N ARG A 132 5.02 -29.57 -6.46
CA ARG A 132 3.90 -30.37 -6.96
C ARG A 132 4.32 -31.81 -7.26
N LEU A 133 5.41 -32.01 -7.99
CA LEU A 133 5.92 -33.34 -8.29
C LEU A 133 6.27 -34.10 -7.01
N ARG A 134 6.86 -33.41 -6.03
CA ARG A 134 7.22 -34.01 -4.75
C ARG A 134 6.00 -34.45 -3.95
N ILE A 135 4.95 -33.64 -3.90
CA ILE A 135 3.67 -34.00 -3.26
C ILE A 135 3.09 -35.26 -3.89
N LEU A 136 2.99 -35.31 -5.22
CA LEU A 136 2.49 -36.49 -5.94
C LEU A 136 3.32 -37.74 -5.65
N GLN A 137 4.66 -37.61 -5.66
CA GLN A 137 5.56 -38.71 -5.30
C GLN A 137 5.36 -39.20 -3.86
N CYS A 138 5.03 -38.33 -2.91
CA CYS A 138 4.73 -38.75 -1.54
C CYS A 138 3.48 -39.63 -1.49
N PHE A 139 2.41 -39.25 -2.20
CA PHE A 139 1.18 -40.05 -2.29
C PHE A 139 1.42 -41.39 -3.01
N GLU A 140 2.07 -41.37 -4.17
CA GLU A 140 2.40 -42.58 -4.94
C GLU A 140 3.23 -43.58 -4.10
N ARG A 141 4.18 -43.08 -3.31
CA ARG A 141 5.02 -43.93 -2.43
C ARG A 141 4.27 -44.43 -1.20
N ALA A 142 3.37 -43.64 -0.65
CA ALA A 142 2.54 -44.03 0.49
C ALA A 142 1.56 -45.16 0.13
N GLU A 143 1.09 -45.19 -1.13
CA GLU A 143 0.17 -46.20 -1.63
C GLU A 143 0.84 -47.56 -1.93
N LEU A 144 2.17 -47.62 -2.01
CA LEU A 144 2.86 -48.88 -2.32
C LEU A 144 2.53 -49.96 -1.26
N PRO A 145 2.27 -51.21 -1.68
CA PRO A 145 1.97 -52.31 -0.75
C PRO A 145 3.07 -52.59 0.28
N SER A 146 4.32 -52.21 -0.05
CA SER A 146 5.49 -52.37 0.83
C SER A 146 5.64 -51.29 1.89
N THR A 147 4.80 -50.24 1.87
CA THR A 147 4.92 -49.09 2.77
C THR A 147 4.10 -49.34 4.04
N THR A 148 4.73 -49.24 5.21
CA THR A 148 4.05 -49.41 6.50
C THR A 148 3.25 -48.17 6.89
N ASP A 149 2.27 -48.30 7.78
CA ASP A 149 1.47 -47.14 8.25
C ASP A 149 2.33 -46.05 8.89
N GLU A 150 3.37 -46.45 9.61
CA GLU A 150 4.37 -45.54 10.18
C GLU A 150 5.03 -44.71 9.06
N GLN A 151 5.44 -45.36 7.97
CA GLN A 151 6.05 -44.69 6.81
C GLN A 151 5.05 -43.83 6.05
N ARG A 152 3.79 -44.26 5.93
CA ARG A 152 2.71 -43.48 5.31
C ARG A 152 2.52 -42.15 6.03
N ARG A 153 2.40 -42.16 7.36
CA ARG A 153 2.27 -40.93 8.17
C ARG A 153 3.46 -39.98 7.98
N LYS A 154 4.68 -40.52 7.88
CA LYS A 154 5.88 -39.72 7.63
C LYS A 154 5.85 -39.06 6.25
N LEU A 155 5.53 -39.82 5.21
CA LEU A 155 5.47 -39.34 3.82
C LEU A 155 4.33 -38.33 3.58
N LEU A 156 3.21 -38.50 4.30
CA LEU A 156 2.01 -37.69 4.16
C LEU A 156 1.91 -36.55 5.19
N HIS A 157 2.98 -36.31 5.96
CA HIS A 157 3.11 -35.09 6.75
C HIS A 157 3.85 -34.01 5.94
N PHE A 158 3.18 -32.87 5.74
CA PHE A 158 3.70 -31.74 4.98
C PHE A 158 4.00 -30.58 5.94
N ALA A 159 5.28 -30.23 6.09
CA ALA A 159 5.71 -29.13 6.94
C ALA A 159 5.90 -27.85 6.10
N VAL A 160 5.28 -26.75 6.52
CA VAL A 160 5.44 -25.43 5.91
C VAL A 160 6.12 -24.52 6.93
N VAL A 161 7.23 -23.89 6.56
CA VAL A 161 7.98 -23.00 7.45
C VAL A 161 7.76 -21.56 6.99
N GLY A 162 7.17 -20.75 7.87
CA GLY A 162 6.74 -19.37 7.63
C GLY A 162 5.22 -19.23 7.71
N GLY A 163 4.75 -18.41 8.64
CA GLY A 163 3.35 -18.02 8.85
C GLY A 163 3.03 -16.64 8.27
N GLY A 164 3.83 -16.14 7.33
CA GLY A 164 3.47 -15.02 6.47
C GLY A 164 2.46 -15.43 5.38
N PRO A 165 2.01 -14.48 4.53
CA PRO A 165 1.03 -14.73 3.49
C PRO A 165 1.38 -15.93 2.62
N THR A 166 2.60 -15.99 2.09
CA THR A 166 3.06 -17.08 1.21
C THR A 166 2.92 -18.47 1.83
N GLY A 167 3.30 -18.65 3.09
CA GLY A 167 3.22 -19.95 3.76
C GLY A 167 1.79 -20.34 4.12
N ILE A 168 0.97 -19.37 4.54
CA ILE A 168 -0.45 -19.59 4.83
C ILE A 168 -1.23 -19.93 3.56
N GLU A 169 -1.06 -19.16 2.49
CA GLU A 169 -1.70 -19.43 1.20
C GLU A 169 -1.27 -20.78 0.65
N PHE A 170 0.01 -21.13 0.75
CA PHE A 170 0.48 -22.44 0.31
C PHE A 170 -0.14 -23.58 1.12
N ALA A 171 -0.24 -23.46 2.45
CA ALA A 171 -0.86 -24.48 3.29
C ALA A 171 -2.35 -24.65 2.97
N ALA A 172 -3.05 -23.55 2.68
CA ALA A 172 -4.43 -23.55 2.23
C ALA A 172 -4.62 -24.23 0.87
N GLU A 173 -3.83 -23.85 -0.13
CA GLU A 173 -3.85 -24.47 -1.48
C GLU A 173 -3.48 -25.94 -1.43
N LEU A 174 -2.53 -26.32 -0.57
CA LEU A 174 -2.16 -27.72 -0.36
C LEU A 174 -3.33 -28.52 0.25
N HIS A 175 -4.01 -27.96 1.24
CA HIS A 175 -5.21 -28.58 1.81
C HIS A 175 -6.28 -28.79 0.74
N ASP A 176 -6.59 -27.77 -0.07
CA ASP A 176 -7.61 -27.86 -1.10
C ASP A 176 -7.24 -28.88 -2.18
N LEU A 177 -5.99 -28.87 -2.67
CA LEU A 177 -5.48 -29.90 -3.58
C LEU A 177 -5.66 -31.31 -3.02
N ILE A 178 -5.37 -31.50 -1.73
CA ILE A 178 -5.47 -32.82 -1.11
C ILE A 178 -6.94 -33.24 -0.99
N HIS A 179 -7.81 -32.37 -0.47
CA HIS A 179 -9.19 -32.74 -0.14
C HIS A 179 -10.14 -32.72 -1.33
N ASP A 180 -9.90 -31.88 -2.34
CA ASP A 180 -10.78 -31.77 -3.50
C ASP A 180 -10.38 -32.72 -4.63
N ASP A 181 -9.07 -32.92 -4.84
CA ASP A 181 -8.54 -33.73 -5.94
C ASP A 181 -7.96 -35.06 -5.46
N LEU A 182 -6.96 -35.04 -4.57
CA LEU A 182 -6.24 -36.27 -4.19
C LEU A 182 -7.09 -37.22 -3.36
N ALA A 183 -8.07 -36.73 -2.60
CA ALA A 183 -9.01 -37.57 -1.86
C ALA A 183 -9.84 -38.48 -2.76
N ARG A 184 -10.07 -38.09 -4.02
CA ARG A 184 -10.76 -38.93 -5.01
C ARG A 184 -9.87 -40.04 -5.57
N ILE A 185 -8.55 -39.82 -5.56
CA ILE A 185 -7.56 -40.75 -6.12
C ILE A 185 -7.03 -41.69 -5.04
N TYR A 186 -6.80 -41.19 -3.82
CA TYR A 186 -6.20 -41.90 -2.69
C TYR A 186 -7.06 -41.81 -1.41
N PRO A 187 -8.32 -42.28 -1.42
CA PRO A 187 -9.23 -42.13 -0.29
C PRO A 187 -8.71 -42.77 1.01
N ASP A 188 -8.04 -43.92 0.92
CA ASP A 188 -7.54 -44.66 2.07
C ASP A 188 -6.37 -43.96 2.80
N LEU A 189 -5.67 -43.05 2.11
CA LEU A 189 -4.55 -42.30 2.66
C LEU A 189 -4.98 -41.02 3.40
N MET A 190 -6.19 -40.52 3.15
CA MET A 190 -6.67 -39.24 3.70
C MET A 190 -6.58 -39.14 5.24
N PRO A 191 -6.91 -40.19 6.02
CA PRO A 191 -6.78 -40.13 7.49
C PRO A 191 -5.35 -39.99 8.01
N LEU A 192 -4.34 -40.21 7.15
CA LEU A 192 -2.92 -40.18 7.50
C LEU A 192 -2.23 -38.88 7.10
N VAL A 193 -2.91 -38.00 6.35
CA VAL A 193 -2.38 -36.72 5.91
C VAL A 193 -2.32 -35.74 7.09
N GLY A 194 -1.21 -35.01 7.21
CA GLY A 194 -1.09 -33.89 8.14
C GLY A 194 -0.40 -32.70 7.50
N ILE A 195 -0.90 -31.49 7.76
CA ILE A 195 -0.28 -30.23 7.33
C ILE A 195 0.05 -29.42 8.57
N THR A 196 1.31 -29.04 8.75
CA THR A 196 1.75 -28.20 9.87
C THR A 196 2.52 -26.99 9.39
N VAL A 197 2.05 -25.80 9.77
CA VAL A 197 2.74 -24.52 9.58
C VAL A 197 3.54 -24.18 10.84
N TYR A 198 4.85 -24.02 10.70
CA TYR A 198 5.76 -23.58 11.76
C TYR A 198 6.18 -22.13 11.52
N ASP A 199 6.11 -21.29 12.55
CA ASP A 199 6.67 -19.94 12.52
C ASP A 199 7.41 -19.67 13.83
N ILE A 200 8.50 -18.91 13.74
CA ILE A 200 9.26 -18.41 14.89
C ILE A 200 8.52 -17.27 15.61
N ALA A 201 7.74 -16.48 14.86
CA ALA A 201 6.99 -15.36 15.39
C ALA A 201 5.84 -15.85 16.29
N PRO A 202 5.43 -15.05 17.30
CA PRO A 202 4.29 -15.37 18.16
C PRO A 202 2.94 -15.22 17.44
N LYS A 203 2.91 -14.63 16.24
CA LYS A 203 1.69 -14.31 15.49
C LYS A 203 1.91 -14.60 14.01
N ILE A 204 0.94 -15.27 13.37
CA ILE A 204 0.89 -15.42 11.90
C ILE A 204 0.25 -14.20 11.25
N LEU A 205 0.56 -13.98 9.97
CA LEU A 205 0.03 -12.89 9.17
C LEU A 205 0.16 -11.54 9.91
N PRO A 206 1.39 -11.16 10.33
CA PRO A 206 1.59 -10.03 11.24
C PRO A 206 1.10 -8.69 10.64
N MET A 207 1.06 -8.58 9.31
CA MET A 207 0.52 -7.43 8.57
C MET A 207 -1.00 -7.27 8.65
N PHE A 208 -1.73 -8.30 9.08
CA PHE A 208 -3.18 -8.25 9.27
C PHE A 208 -3.53 -7.99 10.74
N ASP A 209 -4.71 -7.42 10.97
CA ASP A 209 -5.26 -7.20 12.30
C ASP A 209 -5.44 -8.51 13.07
N LYS A 210 -5.37 -8.40 14.40
CA LYS A 210 -5.44 -9.56 15.31
C LYS A 210 -6.69 -10.41 15.05
N LYS A 211 -7.84 -9.80 14.77
CA LYS A 211 -9.10 -10.51 14.48
C LYS A 211 -8.99 -11.40 13.24
N LEU A 212 -8.39 -10.91 12.15
CA LEU A 212 -8.22 -11.66 10.90
C LEU A 212 -7.21 -12.80 11.04
N SER A 213 -6.12 -12.55 11.78
CA SER A 213 -5.15 -13.58 12.15
C SER A 213 -5.81 -14.69 12.99
N SER A 214 -6.60 -14.34 14.01
CA SER A 214 -7.36 -15.30 14.84
C SER A 214 -8.38 -16.10 14.03
N TYR A 215 -9.13 -15.44 13.13
CA TYR A 215 -10.07 -16.10 12.23
C TYR A 215 -9.38 -17.15 11.35
N THR A 216 -8.19 -16.83 10.83
CA THR A 216 -7.38 -17.77 10.04
C THR A 216 -6.97 -18.98 10.86
N ILE A 217 -6.49 -18.78 12.09
CA ILE A 217 -6.13 -19.88 13.01
C ILE A 217 -7.31 -20.81 13.27
N ASP A 218 -8.49 -20.25 13.55
CA ASP A 218 -9.69 -21.03 13.81
C ASP A 218 -10.22 -21.74 12.55
N SER A 219 -10.06 -21.13 11.37
CA SER A 219 -10.35 -21.78 10.08
C SER A 219 -9.45 -22.99 9.85
N PHE A 220 -8.13 -22.80 9.97
CA PHE A 220 -7.13 -23.85 9.76
C PHE A 220 -7.31 -25.00 10.75
N ARG A 221 -7.60 -24.70 12.03
CA ARG A 221 -7.91 -25.72 13.04
C ARG A 221 -9.07 -26.62 12.62
N ARG A 222 -10.13 -26.05 12.03
CA ARG A 222 -11.30 -26.81 11.54
C ARG A 222 -11.00 -27.64 10.29
N GLN A 223 -10.05 -27.18 9.48
CA GLN A 223 -9.55 -27.86 8.28
C GLN A 223 -8.46 -28.92 8.59
N GLY A 224 -8.11 -29.13 9.87
CA GLY A 224 -7.04 -30.07 10.24
C GLY A 224 -5.62 -29.57 9.94
N ILE A 225 -5.47 -28.29 9.58
CA ILE A 225 -4.16 -27.64 9.41
C ILE A 225 -3.69 -27.14 10.77
N HIS A 226 -2.50 -27.56 11.18
CA HIS A 226 -1.93 -27.17 12.47
C HIS A 226 -1.00 -25.97 12.32
N ILE A 227 -1.17 -24.95 13.17
CA ILE A 227 -0.27 -23.80 13.23
C ILE A 227 0.52 -23.85 14.54
N LYS A 228 1.85 -23.77 14.43
CA LYS A 228 2.82 -23.84 15.52
C LYS A 228 3.71 -22.59 15.50
N THR A 229 3.26 -21.55 16.19
CA THR A 229 4.03 -20.31 16.41
C THR A 229 5.10 -20.52 17.47
N GLN A 230 6.14 -19.68 17.49
CA GLN A 230 7.30 -19.81 18.40
C GLN A 230 8.02 -21.16 18.30
N HIS A 231 8.09 -21.74 17.09
CA HIS A 231 8.82 -22.99 16.84
C HIS A 231 10.04 -22.72 15.95
N HIS A 232 11.22 -23.13 16.42
CA HIS A 232 12.51 -22.82 15.80
C HIS A 232 13.10 -24.07 15.13
N ILE A 233 13.13 -24.08 13.81
CA ILE A 233 13.80 -25.13 13.03
C ILE A 233 15.32 -25.00 13.21
N LYS A 234 16.00 -26.10 13.54
CA LYS A 234 17.46 -26.15 13.80
C LYS A 234 18.24 -26.92 12.76
N SER A 235 17.64 -27.92 12.14
CA SER A 235 18.23 -28.63 11.01
C SER A 235 17.17 -29.43 10.25
N ILE A 236 17.47 -29.73 8.99
CA ILE A 236 16.70 -30.66 8.16
C ILE A 236 17.68 -31.70 7.62
N ARG A 237 17.31 -32.99 7.63
CA ARG A 237 18.12 -34.06 7.05
C ARG A 237 17.23 -35.11 6.38
N PRO A 238 17.76 -35.91 5.45
CA PRO A 238 17.05 -37.07 4.93
C PRO A 238 16.78 -38.09 6.05
N ASP A 239 15.63 -38.76 6.00
CA ASP A 239 15.36 -39.91 6.86
C ASP A 239 16.26 -41.10 6.42
N GLU A 240 16.68 -41.91 7.39
CA GLU A 240 17.63 -43.00 7.20
C GLU A 240 16.99 -44.24 6.56
N ASP A 241 15.68 -44.27 6.45
CA ASP A 241 14.92 -45.40 5.88
C ASP A 241 15.03 -45.52 4.35
N GLY A 242 15.66 -44.55 3.67
CA GLY A 242 15.82 -44.53 2.22
C GLY A 242 14.50 -44.40 1.44
N LYS A 243 13.38 -44.16 2.12
CA LYS A 243 12.05 -43.96 1.51
C LYS A 243 11.79 -42.50 1.17
N GLY A 244 12.81 -41.65 1.33
CA GLY A 244 12.82 -40.28 0.87
C GLY A 244 12.10 -39.33 1.82
N GLY A 245 11.73 -39.73 3.04
CA GLY A 245 11.26 -38.80 4.06
C GLY A 245 12.36 -37.84 4.53
N LEU A 246 11.96 -36.83 5.29
CA LEU A 246 12.83 -35.85 5.93
C LEU A 246 12.63 -35.88 7.44
N LYS A 247 13.69 -35.57 8.18
CA LYS A 247 13.69 -35.33 9.63
C LYS A 247 13.98 -33.86 9.90
N ILE A 248 13.18 -33.26 10.76
CA ILE A 248 13.25 -31.85 11.14
C ILE A 248 13.56 -31.79 12.63
N LYS A 249 14.70 -31.20 13.00
CA LYS A 249 14.98 -30.88 14.40
C LYS A 249 14.36 -29.53 14.75
N ILE A 250 13.48 -29.53 15.72
CA ILE A 250 12.80 -28.33 16.24
C ILE A 250 13.29 -28.12 17.68
N GLN A 251 13.65 -26.89 18.04
CA GLN A 251 14.21 -26.58 19.37
C GLN A 251 13.25 -26.94 20.51
N GLU A 252 11.95 -26.74 20.28
CA GLU A 252 10.89 -26.94 21.27
C GLU A 252 10.55 -28.42 21.49
N TYR A 253 11.10 -29.34 20.69
CA TYR A 253 10.82 -30.77 20.75
C TYR A 253 12.09 -31.59 21.05
N ASP A 254 11.94 -32.58 21.92
CA ASP A 254 13.01 -33.54 22.23
C ASP A 254 13.31 -34.43 21.01
N ASP A 255 12.26 -34.94 20.38
CA ASP A 255 12.35 -35.79 19.18
C ASP A 255 12.28 -34.99 17.87
N GLU A 256 12.83 -35.58 16.79
CA GLU A 256 12.72 -35.02 15.44
C GLU A 256 11.35 -35.32 14.82
N VAL A 257 10.80 -34.34 14.12
CA VAL A 257 9.54 -34.49 13.37
C VAL A 257 9.84 -35.03 11.98
N SER A 258 9.05 -35.99 11.53
CA SER A 258 9.17 -36.55 10.17
C SER A 258 8.26 -35.80 9.20
N ALA A 259 8.70 -35.58 7.96
CA ALA A 259 7.88 -34.97 6.93
C ALA A 259 8.22 -35.52 5.53
N GLY A 260 7.24 -35.63 4.65
CA GLY A 260 7.46 -35.95 3.25
C GLY A 260 7.97 -34.75 2.45
N ILE A 261 7.60 -33.54 2.86
CA ILE A 261 8.11 -32.29 2.31
C ILE A 261 8.34 -31.28 3.43
N VAL A 262 9.35 -30.42 3.25
CA VAL A 262 9.48 -29.17 3.99
C VAL A 262 9.46 -28.03 3.01
N VAL A 263 8.43 -27.19 3.04
CA VAL A 263 8.35 -25.98 2.22
C VAL A 263 8.84 -24.79 3.02
N TRP A 264 9.91 -24.14 2.56
CA TRP A 264 10.54 -23.01 3.23
C TRP A 264 10.12 -21.69 2.57
N SER A 265 9.24 -20.96 3.25
CA SER A 265 8.61 -19.72 2.75
C SER A 265 8.93 -18.48 3.59
N THR A 266 9.96 -18.56 4.45
CA THR A 266 10.35 -17.48 5.36
C THR A 266 11.72 -16.91 5.03
N GLY A 267 11.88 -15.61 5.29
CA GLY A 267 13.14 -14.89 5.19
C GLY A 267 13.50 -14.46 3.76
N LEU A 268 14.01 -13.24 3.68
CA LEU A 268 14.64 -12.69 2.49
C LEU A 268 16.10 -12.40 2.79
N MET A 269 16.97 -12.69 1.82
CA MET A 269 18.37 -12.33 1.83
C MET A 269 18.71 -11.49 0.61
N GLN A 270 19.75 -10.68 0.76
CA GLN A 270 20.29 -9.85 -0.30
C GLN A 270 20.63 -10.69 -1.55
N ASN A 271 20.33 -10.15 -2.74
CA ASN A 271 20.73 -10.78 -3.98
C ASN A 271 22.28 -10.83 -4.08
N PRO A 272 22.91 -11.95 -4.49
CA PRO A 272 24.36 -12.07 -4.62
C PRO A 272 25.02 -11.02 -5.53
N LEU A 273 24.32 -10.57 -6.58
CA LEU A 273 24.79 -9.45 -7.39
C LEU A 273 24.89 -8.19 -6.53
N VAL A 274 23.83 -7.87 -5.79
CA VAL A 274 23.80 -6.69 -4.92
C VAL A 274 24.88 -6.77 -3.85
N ALA A 275 25.10 -7.95 -3.24
CA ALA A 275 26.18 -8.17 -2.28
C ALA A 275 27.56 -7.84 -2.87
N ARG A 276 27.81 -8.22 -4.13
CA ARG A 276 29.04 -7.84 -4.84
C ARG A 276 29.10 -6.35 -5.14
N LEU A 277 28.02 -5.76 -5.64
CA LEU A 277 27.99 -4.34 -6.03
C LEU A 277 28.29 -3.41 -4.85
N VAL A 278 27.80 -3.72 -3.65
CA VAL A 278 28.07 -2.90 -2.45
C VAL A 278 29.50 -3.01 -1.93
N GLU A 279 30.26 -4.03 -2.36
CA GLU A 279 31.67 -4.22 -2.00
C GLU A 279 32.63 -3.55 -2.99
N GLN A 280 32.13 -3.06 -4.14
CA GLN A 280 32.95 -2.47 -5.18
C GLN A 280 33.52 -1.09 -4.81
N ASN A 281 34.69 -0.82 -5.38
CA ASN A 281 35.32 0.49 -5.40
C ASN A 281 34.97 1.16 -6.73
N ILE A 282 34.24 2.27 -6.68
CA ILE A 282 33.81 3.03 -7.86
C ILE A 282 34.66 4.29 -7.97
N ARG A 283 35.17 4.60 -9.16
CA ARG A 283 35.94 5.85 -9.35
C ARG A 283 34.98 7.03 -9.42
N ALA A 284 35.19 8.04 -8.56
CA ALA A 284 34.38 9.26 -8.59
C ALA A 284 34.66 10.06 -9.88
N PRO A 285 33.65 10.73 -10.48
CA PRO A 285 33.79 11.56 -11.66
C PRO A 285 34.35 12.96 -11.31
N VAL A 286 35.52 13.02 -10.66
CA VAL A 286 36.22 14.28 -10.31
C VAL A 286 37.45 14.47 -11.19
N THR A 287 37.93 15.71 -11.32
CA THR A 287 39.15 16.08 -12.06
C THR A 287 40.37 15.24 -11.65
N PRO A 288 41.36 15.07 -12.54
CA PRO A 288 42.49 14.12 -12.37
C PRO A 288 43.35 14.28 -11.10
N GLU A 289 43.14 15.36 -10.34
CA GLU A 289 43.97 15.80 -9.23
C GLU A 289 43.53 15.25 -7.86
N GLU A 290 42.33 14.67 -7.75
CA GLU A 290 41.83 14.03 -6.52
C GLU A 290 41.24 12.64 -6.83
N GLU A 291 42.00 11.57 -6.60
CA GLU A 291 41.52 10.19 -6.72
C GLU A 291 40.57 9.83 -5.56
N GLN A 292 39.31 10.24 -5.68
CA GLN A 292 38.27 9.86 -4.72
C GLN A 292 37.60 8.53 -5.12
N THR A 293 37.49 7.61 -4.16
CA THR A 293 36.80 6.33 -4.33
C THR A 293 35.41 6.40 -3.70
N TRP A 294 34.41 5.95 -4.43
CA TRP A 294 33.02 5.81 -3.99
C TRP A 294 32.68 4.37 -3.64
N HIS A 295 31.80 4.19 -2.66
CA HIS A 295 31.16 2.92 -2.33
C HIS A 295 29.66 3.08 -2.32
N ILE A 296 28.92 2.08 -2.83
CA ILE A 296 27.46 2.09 -2.72
C ILE A 296 27.07 1.91 -1.26
N VAL A 297 26.15 2.76 -0.80
CA VAL A 297 25.63 2.68 0.56
C VAL A 297 24.66 1.49 0.65
N LYS A 298 24.87 0.61 1.65
CA LYS A 298 23.97 -0.51 1.93
C LYS A 298 23.15 -0.28 3.19
N ALA A 299 21.91 -0.76 3.18
CA ALA A 299 21.07 -0.78 4.37
C ALA A 299 21.62 -1.82 5.36
N GLU A 300 21.79 -1.42 6.63
CA GLU A 300 22.44 -2.27 7.65
C GLU A 300 21.71 -3.60 7.86
N ARG A 301 20.37 -3.56 7.92
CA ARG A 301 19.55 -4.73 8.25
C ARG A 301 19.31 -5.70 7.08
N SER A 302 19.00 -5.18 5.89
CA SER A 302 18.64 -6.00 4.73
C SER A 302 19.79 -6.23 3.75
N GLY A 303 20.83 -5.41 3.82
CA GLY A 303 21.87 -5.34 2.79
C GLY A 303 21.40 -4.68 1.48
N GLY A 304 20.15 -4.23 1.37
CA GLY A 304 19.65 -3.60 0.14
C GLY A 304 20.43 -2.32 -0.23
N LEU A 305 20.39 -1.95 -1.51
CA LEU A 305 20.96 -0.71 -2.03
C LEU A 305 20.18 0.47 -1.43
N VAL A 306 20.87 1.40 -0.77
CA VAL A 306 20.21 2.62 -0.29
C VAL A 306 19.97 3.55 -1.47
N VAL A 307 18.74 4.04 -1.58
CA VAL A 307 18.32 5.02 -2.58
C VAL A 307 17.73 6.25 -1.92
N ASP A 308 17.82 7.37 -2.61
CA ASP A 308 17.12 8.59 -2.21
C ASP A 308 15.63 8.55 -2.52
N ASP A 309 14.93 9.65 -2.24
CA ASP A 309 13.51 9.80 -2.49
C ASP A 309 13.11 9.73 -3.97
N HIS A 310 14.08 9.75 -4.89
CA HIS A 310 13.89 9.65 -6.34
C HIS A 310 14.38 8.32 -6.90
N LEU A 311 14.64 7.34 -6.03
CA LEU A 311 15.11 5.98 -6.35
C LEU A 311 16.52 5.92 -6.96
N ARG A 312 17.33 6.96 -6.78
CA ARG A 312 18.71 7.05 -7.26
C ARG A 312 19.65 6.45 -6.23
N VAL A 313 20.63 5.67 -6.68
CA VAL A 313 21.53 4.93 -5.77
C VAL A 313 22.48 5.89 -5.04
N ARG A 314 22.54 5.77 -3.70
CA ARG A 314 23.44 6.55 -2.84
C ARG A 314 24.84 5.96 -2.80
N VAL A 315 25.85 6.83 -2.76
CA VAL A 315 27.26 6.48 -2.61
C VAL A 315 27.92 7.30 -1.50
N SER A 316 28.98 6.76 -0.88
CA SER A 316 29.79 7.46 0.12
C SER A 316 31.27 7.43 -0.25
N THR A 317 32.00 8.45 0.19
CA THR A 317 33.44 8.64 -0.06
C THR A 317 34.30 8.20 1.14
N GLY A 318 33.68 7.92 2.28
CA GLY A 318 34.33 7.48 3.51
C GLY A 318 34.24 5.97 3.77
N SER A 319 34.86 5.50 4.86
CA SER A 319 34.81 4.09 5.29
C SER A 319 33.43 3.63 5.77
N THR A 320 32.51 4.56 6.02
CA THR A 320 31.13 4.27 6.44
C THR A 320 30.31 3.77 5.25
N ARG A 321 30.15 2.45 5.19
CA ARG A 321 29.43 1.73 4.11
C ARG A 321 27.97 1.41 4.46
N ALA A 322 27.53 1.67 5.69
CA ALA A 322 26.19 1.35 6.17
C ALA A 322 25.55 2.56 6.85
N ILE A 323 24.23 2.74 6.63
CA ILE A 323 23.41 3.75 7.32
C ILE A 323 22.25 3.03 8.00
N ASP A 324 22.00 3.40 9.26
CA ASP A 324 20.78 3.03 9.97
C ASP A 324 19.66 4.03 9.60
N SER A 325 18.66 3.53 8.87
CA SER A 325 17.43 4.26 8.49
C SER A 325 16.67 4.89 9.67
N GLN A 326 16.96 4.48 10.92
CA GLN A 326 16.30 5.03 12.12
C GLN A 326 17.09 6.12 12.86
N SER A 327 18.38 6.31 12.53
CA SER A 327 19.29 7.12 13.35
C SER A 327 19.29 8.63 13.07
N GLY A 328 18.57 9.10 12.06
CA GLY A 328 18.32 10.53 11.79
C GLY A 328 19.57 11.41 11.60
N ARG A 329 20.76 10.83 11.45
CA ARG A 329 22.02 11.55 11.21
C ARG A 329 22.73 10.95 10.00
N SER A 330 22.46 11.50 8.82
CA SER A 330 23.16 11.16 7.59
C SER A 330 24.48 11.95 7.47
N ALA A 331 25.61 11.24 7.31
CA ALA A 331 26.76 11.83 6.63
C ALA A 331 26.35 12.21 5.19
N PRO A 332 26.93 13.25 4.58
CA PRO A 332 26.62 13.58 3.19
C PRO A 332 27.00 12.40 2.29
N SER A 333 26.00 11.81 1.63
CA SER A 333 26.16 10.74 0.64
C SER A 333 25.74 11.26 -0.74
N ASP A 334 26.62 11.07 -1.71
CA ASP A 334 26.42 11.51 -3.09
C ASP A 334 25.52 10.53 -3.87
N ILE A 335 25.20 10.88 -5.12
CA ILE A 335 24.35 10.09 -6.02
C ILE A 335 25.20 9.43 -7.10
N LEU A 336 24.99 8.14 -7.33
CA LEU A 336 25.63 7.42 -8.43
C LEU A 336 24.97 7.82 -9.78
N PRO A 337 25.71 8.44 -10.72
CA PRO A 337 25.13 8.98 -11.94
C PRO A 337 24.44 7.93 -12.81
N GLU A 338 23.21 8.23 -13.24
CA GLU A 338 22.40 7.38 -14.14
C GLU A 338 22.12 5.96 -13.61
N VAL A 339 22.23 5.72 -12.29
CA VAL A 339 21.92 4.43 -11.67
C VAL A 339 20.78 4.57 -10.66
N TYR A 340 19.77 3.71 -10.81
CA TYR A 340 18.56 3.66 -9.98
C TYR A 340 18.38 2.25 -9.43
N ALA A 341 17.67 2.11 -8.30
CA ALA A 341 17.29 0.81 -7.77
C ALA A 341 15.85 0.80 -7.23
N MET A 342 15.15 -0.33 -7.38
CA MET A 342 13.76 -0.50 -6.94
C MET A 342 13.43 -1.95 -6.56
N GLY A 343 12.29 -2.16 -5.92
CA GLY A 343 11.84 -3.46 -5.44
C GLY A 343 12.69 -4.00 -4.29
N ASP A 344 12.68 -5.32 -4.10
CA ASP A 344 13.25 -5.96 -2.90
C ASP A 344 14.78 -5.81 -2.77
N CYS A 345 15.49 -5.33 -3.80
CA CYS A 345 16.92 -5.04 -3.72
C CYS A 345 17.25 -3.62 -3.24
N ALA A 346 16.26 -2.75 -3.07
CA ALA A 346 16.44 -1.34 -2.73
C ALA A 346 15.74 -0.94 -1.42
N VAL A 347 16.28 0.05 -0.72
CA VAL A 347 15.73 0.62 0.52
C VAL A 347 15.80 2.14 0.44
N LEU A 348 14.68 2.84 0.69
CA LEU A 348 14.69 4.30 0.75
C LEU A 348 15.45 4.73 2.01
N GLU A 349 16.26 5.77 1.89
CA GLU A 349 17.07 6.28 3.01
C GLU A 349 16.22 6.75 4.19
N ARG A 350 15.05 7.33 3.92
CA ARG A 350 14.13 7.86 4.94
C ARG A 350 13.30 6.78 5.63
N GLU A 351 13.01 5.66 4.95
CA GLU A 351 12.10 4.64 5.45
C GLU A 351 12.31 3.27 4.78
N ALA A 352 12.15 2.20 5.56
CA ALA A 352 12.12 0.85 5.01
C ALA A 352 10.69 0.46 4.66
N LEU A 353 10.40 0.36 3.36
CA LEU A 353 9.14 -0.16 2.85
C LEU A 353 9.11 -1.70 2.85
N PRO A 354 7.93 -2.33 2.96
CA PRO A 354 7.83 -3.79 2.92
C PRO A 354 8.17 -4.34 1.52
N ALA A 355 8.97 -5.41 1.48
CA ALA A 355 9.34 -6.14 0.26
C ALA A 355 8.11 -6.83 -0.36
N THR A 356 7.40 -6.09 -1.21
CA THR A 356 6.13 -6.51 -1.81
C THR A 356 6.04 -6.09 -3.27
N ALA A 357 5.30 -6.88 -4.05
CA ALA A 357 5.01 -6.55 -5.44
C ALA A 357 4.28 -5.19 -5.58
N GLN A 358 3.48 -4.80 -4.58
CA GLN A 358 2.78 -3.51 -4.57
C GLN A 358 3.76 -2.33 -4.53
N VAL A 359 4.77 -2.37 -3.65
CA VAL A 359 5.83 -1.36 -3.58
C VAL A 359 6.62 -1.34 -4.88
N ALA A 360 7.11 -2.50 -5.34
CA ALA A 360 7.92 -2.60 -6.56
C ALA A 360 7.17 -2.06 -7.80
N SER A 361 5.87 -2.37 -7.94
CA SER A 361 5.04 -1.89 -9.05
C SER A 361 4.85 -0.37 -9.01
N GLN A 362 4.65 0.22 -7.83
CA GLN A 362 4.50 1.67 -7.68
C GLN A 362 5.82 2.40 -7.96
N GLN A 363 6.94 1.88 -7.45
CA GLN A 363 8.27 2.42 -7.74
C GLN A 363 8.56 2.38 -9.25
N ALA A 364 8.26 1.28 -9.93
CA ALA A 364 8.44 1.15 -11.37
C ALA A 364 7.59 2.17 -12.16
N LYS A 365 6.31 2.34 -11.81
CA LYS A 365 5.43 3.32 -12.45
C LYS A 365 5.91 4.76 -12.24
N TYR A 366 6.35 5.08 -11.02
CA TYR A 366 6.91 6.38 -10.69
C TYR A 366 8.17 6.65 -11.53
N LEU A 367 9.14 5.73 -11.50
CA LEU A 367 10.43 5.91 -12.16
C LEU A 367 10.28 6.01 -13.67
N ALA A 368 9.40 5.19 -14.28
CA ALA A 368 9.11 5.28 -15.71
C ALA A 368 8.57 6.65 -16.11
N LYS A 369 7.64 7.23 -15.32
CA LYS A 369 7.13 8.59 -15.56
C LYS A 369 8.20 9.65 -15.40
N ALA A 370 9.02 9.54 -14.35
CA ALA A 370 10.10 10.49 -14.09
C ALA A 370 11.14 10.48 -15.22
N LEU A 371 11.59 9.29 -15.64
CA LEU A 371 12.55 9.13 -16.73
C LEU A 371 12.01 9.67 -18.06
N ASN A 372 10.75 9.34 -18.41
CA ASN A 372 10.13 9.81 -19.65
C ASN A 372 9.98 11.34 -19.69
N LYS A 373 9.79 11.99 -18.53
CA LYS A 373 9.59 13.43 -18.45
C LYS A 373 10.89 14.23 -18.36
N TYR A 374 11.89 13.73 -17.63
CA TYR A 374 13.08 14.52 -17.25
C TYR A 374 14.37 14.02 -17.89
N GLY A 375 14.44 12.78 -18.36
CA GLY A 375 15.51 12.27 -19.23
C GLY A 375 16.90 12.04 -18.61
N SER A 376 17.27 12.69 -17.49
CA SER A 376 18.56 12.50 -16.80
C SER A 376 18.41 12.36 -15.28
N CYS A 377 19.40 11.73 -14.64
CA CYS A 377 19.43 11.49 -13.19
C CYS A 377 19.43 12.79 -12.37
N GLU A 378 20.14 13.80 -12.84
CA GLU A 378 20.14 15.12 -12.23
C GLU A 378 18.77 15.81 -12.37
N ALA A 379 18.18 15.79 -13.57
CA ALA A 379 16.88 16.41 -13.80
C ALA A 379 15.75 15.70 -13.03
N VAL A 380 15.84 14.37 -12.87
CA VAL A 380 14.93 13.61 -12.01
C VAL A 380 15.02 14.11 -10.57
N GLY A 381 16.22 14.18 -9.97
CA GLY A 381 16.35 14.67 -8.59
C GLY A 381 15.93 16.12 -8.38
N ASN A 382 16.22 16.99 -9.34
CA ASN A 382 15.99 18.43 -9.19
C ASN A 382 14.57 18.87 -9.55
N LYS A 383 13.87 18.13 -10.43
CA LYS A 383 12.58 18.56 -11.01
C LYS A 383 11.43 17.59 -10.79
N SER A 384 11.70 16.35 -10.41
CA SER A 384 10.64 15.37 -10.13
C SER A 384 10.27 15.40 -8.65
N LYS A 385 9.00 15.11 -8.38
CA LYS A 385 8.51 14.96 -7.00
C LYS A 385 9.07 13.68 -6.40
N PRO A 386 9.26 13.59 -5.07
CA PRO A 386 9.72 12.37 -4.42
C PRO A 386 8.72 11.21 -4.61
N PHE A 387 9.23 9.98 -4.60
CA PHE A 387 8.43 8.77 -4.58
C PHE A 387 7.73 8.65 -3.23
N VAL A 388 6.41 8.40 -3.25
CA VAL A 388 5.62 8.09 -2.06
C VAL A 388 4.82 6.83 -2.29
N PHE A 389 4.87 5.93 -1.31
CA PHE A 389 4.16 4.65 -1.36
C PHE A 389 2.72 4.82 -0.85
N LEU A 390 1.76 4.38 -1.68
CA LEU A 390 0.36 4.31 -1.31
C LEU A 390 0.00 2.86 -0.97
N ASN A 391 -0.24 2.55 0.31
CA ASN A 391 -0.69 1.22 0.72
C ASN A 391 -2.14 0.98 0.28
N LEU A 392 -2.34 0.08 -0.69
CA LEU A 392 -3.67 -0.28 -1.21
C LEU A 392 -4.35 -1.38 -0.38
N GLY A 393 -3.69 -1.86 0.68
CA GLY A 393 -4.10 -2.99 1.49
C GLY A 393 -3.46 -4.31 1.06
N THR A 394 -3.82 -5.36 1.77
CA THR A 394 -3.30 -6.73 1.60
C THR A 394 -4.46 -7.73 1.58
N ILE A 395 -4.33 -8.79 0.79
CA ILE A 395 -5.26 -9.92 0.74
C ILE A 395 -4.44 -11.21 0.90
N ALA A 396 -4.99 -12.21 1.56
CA ALA A 396 -4.41 -13.55 1.67
C ALA A 396 -5.50 -14.63 1.56
N TYR A 397 -5.28 -15.61 0.69
CA TYR A 397 -6.12 -16.81 0.62
C TYR A 397 -5.93 -17.71 1.85
N ILE A 398 -7.00 -18.30 2.35
CA ILE A 398 -6.99 -19.16 3.55
C ILE A 398 -7.74 -20.49 3.35
N GLY A 399 -7.92 -20.92 2.10
CA GLY A 399 -8.43 -22.24 1.78
C GLY A 399 -9.94 -22.29 1.69
N SER A 400 -10.45 -23.32 1.01
CA SER A 400 -11.88 -23.60 0.86
C SER A 400 -12.69 -22.38 0.37
N TRP A 401 -12.20 -21.71 -0.67
CA TRP A 401 -12.83 -20.54 -1.31
C TRP A 401 -12.97 -19.32 -0.39
N ARG A 402 -12.13 -19.21 0.64
CA ARG A 402 -12.11 -18.08 1.58
C ARG A 402 -10.79 -17.33 1.52
N ALA A 403 -10.87 -16.02 1.69
CA ALA A 403 -9.71 -15.14 1.83
C ALA A 403 -9.96 -14.14 2.95
N ILE A 404 -8.88 -13.59 3.52
CA ILE A 404 -8.94 -12.41 4.36
C ILE A 404 -8.42 -11.21 3.57
N ALA A 405 -9.04 -10.06 3.77
CA ALA A 405 -8.62 -8.82 3.14
C ALA A 405 -8.54 -7.72 4.21
N GLN A 406 -7.43 -7.00 4.21
CA GLN A 406 -7.24 -5.76 4.95
C GLN A 406 -7.00 -4.67 3.93
N THR A 407 -8.09 -4.08 3.47
CA THR A 407 -8.14 -3.10 2.38
C THR A 407 -9.01 -1.92 2.84
N PHE A 408 -8.81 -0.74 2.24
CA PHE A 408 -9.64 0.46 2.50
C PHE A 408 -9.64 0.95 3.96
N GLY A 409 -8.47 1.07 4.62
CA GLY A 409 -8.36 1.64 5.97
C GLY A 409 -7.58 2.95 5.98
N ASN A 410 -7.91 3.85 6.91
CA ASN A 410 -7.31 5.17 7.12
C ASN A 410 -7.38 6.14 5.93
N LEU A 411 -8.33 5.96 5.01
CA LEU A 411 -8.58 6.92 3.94
C LEU A 411 -9.60 7.96 4.39
N PRO A 412 -9.46 9.23 3.98
CA PRO A 412 -10.55 10.19 4.04
C PRO A 412 -11.49 9.95 2.85
N LEU A 413 -12.75 9.65 3.10
CA LEU A 413 -13.75 9.31 2.09
C LEU A 413 -14.86 10.36 2.09
N HIS A 414 -15.10 11.03 0.96
CA HIS A 414 -16.28 11.87 0.80
C HIS A 414 -17.51 11.00 0.65
N MET A 415 -18.56 11.38 1.37
CA MET A 415 -19.91 10.91 1.16
C MET A 415 -20.78 12.15 1.06
N ASP A 416 -21.38 12.40 -0.09
CA ASP A 416 -22.29 13.52 -0.29
C ASP A 416 -23.51 13.10 -1.12
N PHE A 417 -24.64 13.72 -0.84
CA PHE A 417 -25.91 13.42 -1.49
C PHE A 417 -26.57 14.70 -1.96
N SER A 418 -26.81 14.84 -3.27
CA SER A 418 -27.43 16.05 -3.83
C SER A 418 -28.68 15.71 -4.63
N TYR A 419 -29.69 16.58 -4.60
CA TYR A 419 -30.85 16.47 -5.48
C TYR A 419 -30.70 17.43 -6.65
N ASP A 420 -30.27 16.92 -7.81
CA ASP A 420 -29.92 17.75 -8.96
C ASP A 420 -30.12 16.99 -10.29
N TYR A 421 -29.93 17.67 -11.42
CA TYR A 421 -29.94 17.08 -12.76
C TYR A 421 -28.73 16.13 -12.97
N PRO A 422 -28.86 15.06 -13.78
CA PRO A 422 -27.74 14.17 -14.11
C PRO A 422 -26.67 14.89 -14.94
N ASP A 423 -25.42 14.39 -14.97
CA ASP A 423 -24.36 14.99 -15.80
C ASP A 423 -24.58 14.73 -17.30
N MET A 424 -24.18 15.68 -18.15
CA MET A 424 -24.02 15.41 -19.59
C MET A 424 -22.82 14.49 -19.87
N SER A 425 -22.91 13.70 -20.95
CA SER A 425 -21.81 12.83 -21.40
C SER A 425 -20.56 13.64 -21.78
N SER A 426 -19.37 13.14 -21.43
CA SER A 426 -18.07 13.73 -21.76
C SER A 426 -17.83 13.93 -23.26
N ASP A 427 -18.50 13.13 -24.10
CA ASP A 427 -18.34 13.16 -25.56
C ASP A 427 -18.94 14.41 -26.21
N LEU A 428 -19.77 15.17 -25.46
CA LEU A 428 -20.50 16.35 -25.94
C LEU A 428 -19.86 17.69 -25.54
N ILE A 429 -18.75 17.68 -24.80
CA ILE A 429 -18.14 18.88 -24.23
C ILE A 429 -16.84 19.21 -24.98
N GLN A 430 -16.77 20.37 -25.65
CA GLN A 430 -15.55 20.84 -26.31
C GLN A 430 -14.49 21.30 -25.30
N PRO A 431 -13.20 20.95 -25.47
CA PRO A 431 -12.18 21.23 -24.48
C PRO A 431 -11.63 22.64 -24.66
N LEU A 432 -11.92 23.55 -23.72
CA LEU A 432 -11.19 24.81 -23.62
C LEU A 432 -10.34 24.90 -22.35
N ASP A 433 -10.78 24.38 -21.20
CA ASP A 433 -9.91 24.24 -20.01
C ASP A 433 -10.33 23.06 -19.12
N LYS A 434 -9.49 22.00 -19.07
CA LYS A 434 -9.71 20.78 -18.27
C LYS A 434 -9.04 20.93 -16.90
N ASN A 435 -9.74 21.40 -15.89
CA ASN A 435 -9.17 21.57 -14.54
C ASN A 435 -9.42 20.38 -13.60
N HIS A 436 -10.34 19.47 -13.97
CA HIS A 436 -10.63 18.30 -13.14
C HIS A 436 -10.99 17.07 -13.97
N CYS A 437 -10.11 16.07 -14.04
CA CYS A 437 -10.52 14.75 -14.53
C CYS A 437 -11.13 14.82 -15.97
N GLY A 438 -10.82 15.84 -16.78
CA GLY A 438 -11.41 16.05 -18.11
C GLY A 438 -12.74 16.81 -18.17
N ILE A 439 -13.24 17.33 -17.04
CA ILE A 439 -14.39 18.24 -16.96
C ILE A 439 -13.92 19.68 -17.23
N VAL A 440 -14.68 20.41 -18.06
CA VAL A 440 -14.47 21.84 -18.29
C VAL A 440 -15.04 22.63 -17.13
N MET A 441 -14.22 23.49 -16.51
CA MET A 441 -14.65 24.38 -15.43
C MET A 441 -14.38 25.83 -15.86
N GLU A 442 -15.42 26.53 -16.31
CA GLU A 442 -15.35 27.96 -16.63
C GLU A 442 -15.82 28.78 -15.41
N ASN A 443 -14.90 29.57 -14.84
CA ASN A 443 -15.10 30.72 -13.94
C ASN A 443 -16.03 30.55 -12.71
N MET A 444 -15.46 30.13 -11.58
CA MET A 444 -16.14 29.96 -10.29
C MET A 444 -16.16 31.23 -9.41
N TYR A 445 -17.16 32.08 -9.58
CA TYR A 445 -17.61 32.97 -8.49
C TYR A 445 -19.12 32.88 -8.22
N ASP A 446 -19.81 31.87 -8.75
CA ASP A 446 -21.23 31.64 -8.43
C ASP A 446 -21.58 30.15 -8.48
N ASP A 447 -22.61 29.71 -7.75
CA ASP A 447 -23.02 28.30 -7.53
C ASP A 447 -23.55 27.57 -8.79
N LYS A 448 -23.06 27.94 -9.98
CA LYS A 448 -23.43 27.34 -11.26
C LYS A 448 -22.16 27.18 -12.08
N LEU A 449 -21.84 25.94 -12.45
CA LEU A 449 -21.40 25.50 -13.80
C LEU A 449 -20.85 24.06 -13.77
N ARG A 450 -21.69 23.13 -13.29
CA ARG A 450 -21.65 21.71 -13.67
C ARG A 450 -22.46 21.59 -14.97
N VAL A 451 -21.91 20.97 -16.01
CA VAL A 451 -22.67 20.72 -17.25
C VAL A 451 -23.65 19.55 -17.02
N VAL A 452 -24.88 19.89 -16.70
CA VAL A 452 -25.96 18.93 -16.40
C VAL A 452 -26.89 18.75 -17.60
N ASP A 453 -27.48 17.56 -17.72
CA ASP A 453 -28.56 17.24 -18.66
C ASP A 453 -29.90 17.64 -18.04
N ASP A 454 -30.28 18.91 -18.22
CA ASP A 454 -31.53 19.49 -17.73
C ASP A 454 -32.77 19.03 -18.53
N THR A 455 -32.58 18.23 -19.59
CA THR A 455 -33.67 17.55 -20.31
C THR A 455 -34.23 16.36 -19.52
N LYS A 456 -33.49 15.87 -18.53
CA LYS A 456 -33.92 14.78 -17.63
C LYS A 456 -34.44 15.34 -16.30
N PRO A 457 -35.35 14.64 -15.61
CA PRO A 457 -35.79 15.06 -14.29
C PRO A 457 -34.64 15.02 -13.28
N ARG A 458 -34.69 15.92 -12.28
CA ARG A 458 -33.79 15.86 -11.14
C ARG A 458 -33.94 14.54 -10.41
N SER A 459 -32.82 14.00 -9.96
CA SER A 459 -32.76 12.80 -9.16
C SER A 459 -31.80 13.00 -8.01
N TRP A 460 -31.94 12.16 -6.99
CA TRP A 460 -30.91 12.06 -5.97
C TRP A 460 -29.63 11.45 -6.55
N ILE A 461 -28.51 12.13 -6.35
CA ILE A 461 -27.19 11.77 -6.86
C ILE A 461 -26.27 11.56 -5.67
N TRP A 462 -25.61 10.41 -5.66
CA TRP A 462 -24.60 10.07 -4.67
C TRP A 462 -23.21 10.43 -5.19
N TRP A 463 -22.48 11.17 -4.38
CA TRP A 463 -21.10 11.57 -4.62
C TRP A 463 -20.23 10.88 -3.59
N GLY A 464 -19.41 9.93 -4.05
CA GLY A 464 -18.40 9.28 -3.22
C GLY A 464 -17.05 9.31 -3.90
N SER A 465 -16.02 9.59 -3.11
CA SER A 465 -14.64 9.64 -3.59
C SER A 465 -13.65 9.46 -2.45
N ILE A 466 -12.42 9.03 -2.77
CA ILE A 466 -11.30 9.27 -1.88
C ILE A 466 -11.01 10.78 -1.91
N CYS A 467 -10.80 11.38 -0.75
CA CYS A 467 -10.45 12.77 -0.62
C CYS A 467 -9.09 13.05 -1.25
N HIS A 468 -9.05 13.96 -2.21
CA HIS A 468 -7.83 14.32 -2.92
C HIS A 468 -6.99 15.38 -2.23
N ARG A 469 -7.46 15.90 -1.08
CA ARG A 469 -6.76 16.93 -0.30
C ARG A 469 -5.37 16.49 0.17
N LEU A 470 -5.17 15.20 0.39
CA LEU A 470 -3.90 14.61 0.79
C LEU A 470 -3.26 13.84 -0.38
N PRO A 471 -2.74 14.52 -1.40
CA PRO A 471 -2.21 13.80 -2.55
C PRO A 471 -1.01 12.94 -2.15
N PRO A 472 -0.77 11.82 -2.84
CA PRO A 472 0.31 10.91 -2.48
C PRO A 472 1.67 11.61 -2.48
N ASP A 473 1.86 12.64 -3.30
CA ASP A 473 3.10 13.38 -3.44
C ASP A 473 3.20 14.63 -2.54
N LEU A 474 2.30 14.79 -1.56
CA LEU A 474 2.40 15.86 -0.56
C LEU A 474 3.54 15.57 0.40
N ASP A 475 4.51 16.48 0.47
CA ASP A 475 5.54 16.46 1.51
C ASP A 475 4.92 16.92 2.84
N ILE A 476 4.50 15.95 3.66
CA ILE A 476 3.86 16.21 4.96
C ILE A 476 4.77 17.03 5.87
N SER A 477 6.10 16.93 5.74
CA SER A 477 7.05 17.69 6.55
C SER A 477 7.05 19.20 6.27
N GLN A 478 6.52 19.62 5.12
CA GLN A 478 6.31 21.02 4.76
C GLN A 478 4.87 21.50 4.96
N THR A 479 3.98 20.61 5.42
CA THR A 479 2.60 20.97 5.71
C THR A 479 2.48 21.49 7.14
N GLY A 480 1.69 22.56 7.33
CA GLY A 480 1.45 23.11 8.66
C GLY A 480 0.72 22.11 9.58
N PRO A 481 0.65 22.36 10.90
CA PRO A 481 0.11 21.45 11.91
C PRO A 481 -1.41 21.13 11.80
N MET A 482 -2.04 21.57 10.70
CA MET A 482 -3.46 21.49 10.36
C MET A 482 -3.72 20.56 9.14
N SER A 483 -2.74 19.76 8.75
CA SER A 483 -2.64 19.17 7.41
C SER A 483 -3.51 17.93 7.13
N HIS A 484 -4.41 17.53 8.03
CA HIS A 484 -5.38 16.47 7.71
C HIS A 484 -6.36 16.83 6.56
N GLY A 485 -6.33 18.09 6.09
CA GLY A 485 -6.97 18.55 4.86
C GLY A 485 -6.03 19.00 3.74
N GLY A 486 -4.77 18.57 3.75
CA GLY A 486 -3.83 18.98 2.71
C GLY A 486 -3.18 20.35 2.94
N PRO A 487 -2.46 20.87 1.92
CA PRO A 487 -1.75 22.14 2.03
C PRO A 487 -2.66 23.36 2.21
N ASP A 488 -3.96 23.21 1.92
CA ASP A 488 -4.97 24.25 2.07
C ASP A 488 -5.76 24.11 3.39
N GLY A 489 -5.43 23.11 4.21
CA GLY A 489 -6.12 22.82 5.47
C GLY A 489 -7.45 22.06 5.32
N SER A 490 -7.98 21.60 6.45
CA SER A 490 -9.21 20.79 6.55
C SER A 490 -10.52 21.51 6.21
N TRP A 491 -10.47 22.82 5.97
CA TRP A 491 -11.61 23.66 5.60
C TRP A 491 -11.76 23.86 4.09
N ALA A 492 -10.70 23.69 3.30
CA ALA A 492 -10.76 23.82 1.84
C ALA A 492 -11.16 22.49 1.18
N ASP A 493 -12.46 22.14 1.21
CA ASP A 493 -12.96 20.97 0.47
C ASP A 493 -13.35 21.29 -0.98
N THR A 494 -12.33 21.47 -1.81
CA THR A 494 -12.51 21.66 -3.25
C THR A 494 -12.65 20.35 -4.02
N CYS A 495 -12.57 19.19 -3.36
CA CYS A 495 -12.69 17.88 -4.01
C CYS A 495 -14.08 17.67 -4.62
N ARG A 496 -15.14 18.13 -3.92
CA ARG A 496 -16.53 18.00 -4.34
C ARG A 496 -16.84 18.74 -5.65
N VAL A 497 -16.22 19.90 -5.84
CA VAL A 497 -16.45 20.78 -7.01
C VAL A 497 -15.40 20.60 -8.10
N GLY A 498 -14.48 19.65 -7.93
CA GLY A 498 -13.42 19.34 -8.89
C GLY A 498 -12.19 20.24 -8.79
N GLU A 499 -12.18 21.25 -7.94
CA GLU A 499 -11.06 22.21 -7.80
C GLU A 499 -9.94 21.74 -6.86
N ALA A 500 -9.89 20.44 -6.54
CA ALA A 500 -8.82 19.90 -5.72
C ALA A 500 -7.46 20.19 -6.38
N ARG A 501 -6.68 21.11 -5.78
CA ARG A 501 -5.38 21.62 -6.28
C ARG A 501 -4.40 20.51 -6.68
N HIS A 502 -4.57 19.32 -6.13
CA HIS A 502 -3.70 18.15 -6.35
C HIS A 502 -4.42 16.93 -6.90
N CYS A 503 -5.55 17.12 -7.58
CA CYS A 503 -6.30 16.02 -8.18
C CYS A 503 -5.43 15.19 -9.14
N ASP A 504 -4.55 15.82 -9.93
CA ASP A 504 -3.70 15.13 -10.92
C ASP A 504 -2.64 14.21 -10.30
N SER A 505 -2.26 14.45 -9.05
CA SER A 505 -1.31 13.60 -8.32
C SER A 505 -1.84 12.19 -8.06
N TRP A 506 -3.18 12.02 -8.03
CA TRP A 506 -3.81 10.72 -7.80
C TRP A 506 -3.87 9.87 -9.09
N PRO A 507 -3.60 8.55 -9.02
CA PRO A 507 -3.70 7.68 -10.19
C PRO A 507 -5.16 7.46 -10.64
N GLY A 508 -5.38 7.26 -11.95
CA GLY A 508 -6.69 6.90 -12.53
C GLY A 508 -7.16 7.82 -13.66
N SER A 509 -8.34 7.55 -14.22
CA SER A 509 -9.04 8.40 -15.18
C SER A 509 -10.49 8.65 -14.74
N PHE A 510 -11.08 9.76 -15.14
CA PHE A 510 -12.50 10.04 -14.92
C PHE A 510 -13.40 9.05 -15.67
N PRO A 511 -14.62 8.75 -15.17
CA PRO A 511 -15.18 9.16 -13.88
C PRO A 511 -14.61 8.39 -12.68
N ALA A 512 -13.95 7.25 -12.91
CA ALA A 512 -13.55 6.31 -11.86
C ALA A 512 -12.53 6.86 -10.84
N LYS A 513 -11.66 7.79 -11.26
CA LYS A 513 -10.64 8.43 -10.39
C LYS A 513 -11.27 9.33 -9.34
N CYS A 514 -12.22 10.16 -9.75
CA CYS A 514 -12.78 11.24 -8.95
C CYS A 514 -14.15 10.86 -8.35
N ARG A 515 -14.86 9.91 -8.96
CA ARG A 515 -16.06 9.28 -8.43
C ARG A 515 -15.70 7.84 -8.13
N ILE A 516 -15.03 7.63 -7.00
CA ILE A 516 -14.94 6.27 -6.49
C ILE A 516 -16.35 5.91 -6.08
N GLY A 517 -17.01 5.17 -6.97
CA GLY A 517 -18.14 4.37 -6.60
C GLY A 517 -17.68 3.36 -5.55
N ALA A 518 -17.58 3.77 -4.29
CA ALA A 518 -17.66 2.85 -3.17
C ALA A 518 -18.90 1.98 -3.44
N MET A 519 -19.98 2.59 -3.93
CA MET A 519 -21.14 1.93 -4.54
C MET A 519 -20.83 1.05 -5.77
N GLY A 520 -20.01 1.46 -6.74
CA GLY A 520 -19.62 0.60 -7.88
C GLY A 520 -18.89 -0.68 -7.45
N TRP A 521 -18.08 -0.61 -6.41
CA TRP A 521 -17.40 -1.77 -5.81
C TRP A 521 -18.34 -2.58 -4.89
N LEU A 522 -19.09 -1.91 -4.03
CA LEU A 522 -20.12 -2.47 -3.14
C LEU A 522 -21.24 -3.18 -3.92
N LEU A 523 -21.60 -2.68 -5.11
CA LEU A 523 -22.63 -3.26 -5.98
C LEU A 523 -22.06 -4.28 -6.99
N SER A 524 -20.75 -4.50 -7.01
CA SER A 524 -20.13 -5.51 -7.89
C SER A 524 -20.56 -6.94 -7.52
N CYS A 525 -20.83 -7.20 -6.23
CA CYS A 525 -21.39 -8.44 -5.73
C CYS A 525 -22.00 -8.25 -4.33
N ARG A 526 -23.20 -8.79 -4.09
CA ARG A 526 -23.93 -8.72 -2.80
C ARG A 526 -23.13 -9.30 -1.63
N GLN A 527 -22.29 -10.30 -1.87
CA GLN A 527 -21.46 -10.92 -0.83
C GLN A 527 -20.32 -9.99 -0.41
N ASN A 528 -19.62 -9.38 -1.38
CA ASN A 528 -18.58 -8.38 -1.11
C ASN A 528 -19.15 -7.17 -0.33
N TYR A 529 -20.38 -6.76 -0.67
CA TYR A 529 -21.10 -5.76 0.13
C TYR A 529 -21.22 -6.18 1.59
N ALA A 530 -21.77 -7.38 1.84
CA ALA A 530 -22.06 -7.84 3.20
C ALA A 530 -20.80 -7.97 4.06
N GLU A 531 -19.70 -8.42 3.46
CA GLU A 531 -18.45 -8.74 4.17
C GLU A 531 -17.55 -7.53 4.41
N ALA A 532 -17.59 -6.52 3.53
CA ALA A 532 -16.63 -5.42 3.58
C ALA A 532 -17.23 -4.04 3.87
N ILE A 533 -18.55 -3.89 3.87
CA ILE A 533 -19.20 -2.62 4.21
C ILE A 533 -18.87 -2.17 5.64
N GLU A 534 -18.63 -3.09 6.58
CA GLU A 534 -18.21 -2.74 7.93
C GLU A 534 -16.80 -2.14 7.95
N ILE A 535 -15.88 -2.64 7.12
CA ILE A 535 -14.54 -2.09 6.98
C ILE A 535 -14.63 -0.66 6.47
N LEU A 536 -15.39 -0.42 5.40
CA LEU A 536 -15.58 0.91 4.81
C LEU A 536 -15.94 1.97 5.87
N TYR A 537 -16.91 1.69 6.73
CA TYR A 537 -17.37 2.64 7.73
C TYR A 537 -16.49 2.66 9.00
N SER A 538 -15.91 1.53 9.40
CA SER A 538 -15.19 1.45 10.68
C SER A 538 -13.74 1.91 10.63
N THR A 539 -13.08 1.81 9.48
CA THR A 539 -11.65 2.08 9.35
C THR A 539 -11.30 3.39 8.67
N ASN A 540 -12.27 4.12 8.11
CA ASN A 540 -12.04 5.35 7.36
C ASN A 540 -12.55 6.59 8.10
N THR A 541 -12.05 7.75 7.69
CA THR A 541 -12.62 9.04 8.06
C THR A 541 -13.69 9.39 7.05
N ILE A 542 -14.94 9.46 7.51
CA ILE A 542 -16.07 9.83 6.65
C ILE A 542 -16.18 11.35 6.61
N ILE A 543 -16.10 11.95 5.43
CA ILE A 543 -16.25 13.38 5.20
C ILE A 543 -17.66 13.63 4.66
N MET A 544 -18.38 14.55 5.29
CA MET A 544 -19.73 14.95 4.94
C MET A 544 -19.79 16.47 4.78
N THR A 545 -20.32 16.95 3.65
CA THR A 545 -20.46 18.41 3.41
C THR A 545 -21.90 18.84 3.12
N ASN A 546 -22.79 17.90 2.80
CA ASN A 546 -24.17 18.22 2.47
C ASN A 546 -25.09 18.26 3.70
N GLU A 547 -25.76 19.40 3.89
CA GLU A 547 -26.74 19.63 4.95
C GLU A 547 -27.86 18.57 4.99
N ALA A 548 -28.46 18.26 3.84
CA ALA A 548 -29.55 17.28 3.76
C ALA A 548 -29.09 15.87 4.16
N MET A 549 -27.83 15.54 3.86
CA MET A 549 -27.27 14.27 4.29
C MET A 549 -27.10 14.25 5.80
N ILE A 550 -26.48 15.28 6.38
CA ILE A 550 -26.24 15.40 7.83
C ILE A 550 -27.57 15.33 8.60
N ALA A 551 -28.58 16.10 8.20
CA ALA A 551 -29.88 16.18 8.86
C ALA A 551 -30.71 14.88 8.76
N HIS A 552 -30.50 14.06 7.73
CA HIS A 552 -31.29 12.86 7.45
C HIS A 552 -30.48 11.55 7.52
N LEU A 553 -29.29 11.56 8.12
CA LEU A 553 -28.40 10.40 8.28
C LEU A 553 -29.11 9.10 8.71
N PRO A 554 -30.01 9.09 9.71
CA PRO A 554 -30.68 7.87 10.15
C PRO A 554 -31.65 7.26 9.13
N GLN A 555 -32.10 8.07 8.17
CA GLN A 555 -32.98 7.64 7.07
C GLN A 555 -32.17 7.15 5.87
N LEU A 556 -30.93 7.63 5.74
CA LEU A 556 -30.03 7.32 4.61
C LEU A 556 -29.10 6.12 4.89
N LEU A 557 -28.66 5.96 6.14
CA LEU A 557 -27.73 4.91 6.55
C LEU A 557 -28.31 4.06 7.68
N LEU A 558 -28.09 2.74 7.60
CA LEU A 558 -28.53 1.82 8.64
C LEU A 558 -27.85 2.13 9.99
N PRO A 559 -28.55 2.03 11.13
CA PRO A 559 -27.98 2.34 12.45
C PRO A 559 -26.70 1.56 12.78
N GLN A 560 -26.62 0.29 12.35
CA GLN A 560 -25.42 -0.54 12.53
C GLN A 560 -24.19 0.03 11.82
N ARG A 561 -24.38 0.75 10.70
CA ARG A 561 -23.30 1.38 9.93
C ARG A 561 -22.85 2.67 10.59
N LEU A 562 -23.81 3.51 10.99
CA LEU A 562 -23.54 4.73 11.77
C LEU A 562 -22.78 4.40 13.06
N ALA A 563 -23.19 3.34 13.76
CA ALA A 563 -22.54 2.86 14.97
C ALA A 563 -21.12 2.32 14.75
N SER A 564 -20.77 1.91 13.53
CA SER A 564 -19.41 1.44 13.20
C SER A 564 -18.43 2.57 12.91
N ILE A 565 -18.91 3.78 12.58
CA ILE A 565 -18.04 4.91 12.22
C ILE A 565 -17.28 5.40 13.44
N THR A 566 -15.95 5.41 13.33
CA THR A 566 -15.04 5.83 14.41
C THR A 566 -14.38 7.19 14.15
N SER A 567 -14.43 7.71 12.92
CA SER A 567 -13.84 8.98 12.52
C SER A 567 -14.74 9.72 11.53
N LEU A 568 -15.07 10.97 11.85
CA LEU A 568 -16.03 11.79 11.11
C LEU A 568 -15.51 13.22 10.94
N GLN A 569 -15.67 13.75 9.74
CA GLN A 569 -15.43 15.15 9.40
C GLN A 569 -16.69 15.74 8.80
N ILE A 570 -17.14 16.87 9.33
CA ILE A 570 -18.33 17.57 8.84
C ILE A 570 -17.93 18.99 8.45
N SER A 571 -18.20 19.36 7.20
CA SER A 571 -18.34 20.76 6.81
C SER A 571 -19.79 21.17 7.10
N TRP A 572 -19.94 22.21 7.90
CA TRP A 572 -21.21 22.69 8.40
C TRP A 572 -21.39 24.15 8.05
N ASN A 573 -22.32 24.41 7.14
CA ASN A 573 -22.81 25.74 6.86
C ASN A 573 -23.82 26.15 7.94
N LEU A 574 -23.34 26.85 8.97
CA LEU A 574 -24.17 27.21 10.11
C LEU A 574 -25.23 28.23 9.70
N LYS A 575 -26.51 27.89 9.93
CA LYS A 575 -27.61 28.79 9.60
C LYS A 575 -27.66 30.00 10.52
N SER A 576 -28.08 31.13 9.96
CA SER A 576 -28.41 32.34 10.68
C SER A 576 -29.89 32.66 10.56
N ARG A 577 -30.40 33.48 11.48
CA ARG A 577 -31.75 34.04 11.44
C ARG A 577 -31.69 35.53 11.11
N TYR A 578 -32.71 35.99 10.39
CA TYR A 578 -32.87 37.41 10.06
C TYR A 578 -33.51 38.14 11.24
N GLU A 579 -32.80 39.11 11.79
CA GLU A 579 -33.27 39.88 12.94
C GLU A 579 -32.82 41.34 12.81
N SER A 580 -33.73 42.29 13.09
CA SER A 580 -33.45 43.73 13.07
C SER A 580 -32.77 44.27 11.80
N GLY A 581 -33.12 43.73 10.63
CA GLY A 581 -32.62 44.21 9.34
C GLY A 581 -31.39 43.49 8.81
N PHE A 582 -30.77 42.59 9.59
CA PHE A 582 -29.53 41.90 9.25
C PHE A 582 -29.57 40.41 9.63
N TRP A 583 -28.73 39.59 9.01
CA TRP A 583 -28.53 38.18 9.36
C TRP A 583 -27.50 38.05 10.48
N ASN A 584 -27.85 38.49 11.69
CA ASN A 584 -26.86 38.70 12.76
C ASN A 584 -26.86 37.64 13.87
N VAL A 585 -27.83 36.72 13.88
CA VAL A 585 -28.01 35.77 14.99
C VAL A 585 -27.89 34.34 14.48
N ILE A 586 -27.10 33.52 15.18
CA ILE A 586 -26.94 32.09 14.88
C ILE A 586 -28.23 31.34 15.16
N ASP A 587 -28.60 30.40 14.29
CA ASP A 587 -29.74 29.53 14.54
C ASP A 587 -29.38 28.42 15.53
N GLU A 588 -29.68 28.65 16.80
CA GLU A 588 -29.44 27.67 17.86
C GLU A 588 -30.18 26.33 17.65
N ALA A 589 -31.30 26.34 16.92
CA ALA A 589 -32.03 25.12 16.60
C ALA A 589 -31.19 24.20 15.68
N ASP A 590 -30.47 24.79 14.72
CA ASP A 590 -29.57 24.08 13.82
C ASP A 590 -28.39 23.48 14.60
N LEU A 591 -27.79 24.27 15.52
CA LEU A 591 -26.72 23.80 16.41
C LEU A 591 -27.15 22.58 17.22
N LYS A 592 -28.29 22.70 17.90
CA LYS A 592 -28.83 21.66 18.76
C LYS A 592 -29.17 20.40 17.97
N HIS A 593 -29.73 20.55 16.78
CA HIS A 593 -30.12 19.43 15.93
C HIS A 593 -28.90 18.62 15.47
N THR A 594 -27.90 19.29 14.91
CA THR A 594 -26.69 18.65 14.37
C THR A 594 -25.86 17.98 15.48
N CYS A 595 -25.61 18.67 16.60
CA CYS A 595 -24.94 18.07 17.76
C CYS A 595 -25.73 16.88 18.33
N GLY A 596 -27.06 16.94 18.31
CA GLY A 596 -27.93 15.83 18.69
C GLY A 596 -27.77 14.61 17.78
N ILE A 597 -27.69 14.82 16.46
CA ILE A 597 -27.43 13.74 15.50
C ILE A 597 -26.05 13.12 15.75
N ILE A 598 -25.01 13.95 15.90
CA ILE A 598 -23.63 13.45 16.10
C ILE A 598 -23.54 12.59 17.37
N SER A 599 -24.06 13.09 18.49
CA SER A 599 -23.99 12.40 19.78
C SER A 599 -24.84 11.13 19.85
N THR A 600 -25.97 11.07 19.13
CA THR A 600 -26.89 9.91 19.20
C THR A 600 -26.59 8.84 18.17
N GLN A 601 -26.18 9.23 16.97
CA GLN A 601 -26.03 8.31 15.84
C GLN A 601 -24.63 7.68 15.75
N PHE A 602 -23.62 8.29 16.38
CA PHE A 602 -22.23 7.83 16.30
C PHE A 602 -21.66 7.45 17.69
N PRO A 603 -22.19 6.39 18.34
CA PRO A 603 -21.82 6.01 19.71
C PRO A 603 -20.37 5.53 19.87
N GLN A 604 -19.68 5.18 18.78
CA GLN A 604 -18.29 4.70 18.79
C GLN A 604 -17.31 5.76 18.23
N LEU A 605 -17.78 6.99 18.01
CA LEU A 605 -16.94 8.03 17.42
C LEU A 605 -15.78 8.37 18.35
N ARG A 606 -14.56 8.30 17.79
CA ARG A 606 -13.31 8.61 18.49
C ARG A 606 -12.69 9.90 17.99
N ARG A 607 -12.89 10.23 16.71
CA ARG A 607 -12.35 11.42 16.06
C ARG A 607 -13.47 12.21 15.40
N LEU A 608 -13.62 13.47 15.78
CA LEU A 608 -14.60 14.40 15.22
C LEU A 608 -13.89 15.70 14.81
N TYR A 609 -14.07 16.07 13.54
CA TYR A 609 -13.66 17.36 13.03
C TYR A 609 -14.87 18.12 12.49
N LEU A 610 -15.10 19.32 13.00
CA LEU A 610 -16.15 20.23 12.53
C LEU A 610 -15.51 21.42 11.83
N SER A 611 -16.03 21.79 10.66
CA SER A 611 -15.67 23.04 9.99
C SER A 611 -16.89 23.92 9.87
N LEU A 612 -16.90 25.06 10.57
CA LEU A 612 -17.99 26.03 10.45
C LEU A 612 -17.69 26.96 9.28
N GLU A 613 -18.43 26.77 8.19
CA GLU A 613 -18.22 27.53 6.95
C GLU A 613 -19.01 28.84 6.91
N ARG A 614 -18.46 29.81 6.16
CA ARG A 614 -19.12 31.09 5.87
C ARG A 614 -20.25 30.88 4.85
N SER A 615 -21.52 30.88 5.25
CA SER A 615 -22.60 31.16 4.29
C SER A 615 -22.36 32.55 3.67
N ARG A 616 -22.64 32.70 2.37
CA ARG A 616 -22.41 33.95 1.61
C ARG A 616 -23.07 35.19 2.24
N HIS A 617 -23.99 34.99 3.18
CA HIS A 617 -24.69 36.04 3.93
C HIS A 617 -24.13 36.32 5.34
N LEU A 618 -23.08 35.61 5.79
CA LEU A 618 -22.56 35.61 7.17
C LEU A 618 -21.54 36.70 7.50
N GLY A 619 -21.43 37.77 6.70
CA GLY A 619 -20.51 38.87 7.02
C GLY A 619 -20.75 39.54 8.38
N SER A 620 -21.95 39.36 8.97
CA SER A 620 -22.40 40.08 10.17
C SER A 620 -22.98 39.18 11.29
N CYS A 621 -22.95 37.85 11.15
CA CYS A 621 -23.57 36.91 12.12
C CYS A 621 -22.69 36.50 13.31
N TRP A 622 -21.41 36.88 13.29
CA TRP A 622 -20.45 36.58 14.35
C TRP A 622 -20.39 37.75 15.34
N GLY A 623 -21.54 38.14 15.88
CA GLY A 623 -21.64 39.13 16.96
C GLY A 623 -21.07 38.60 18.28
N SER A 624 -20.99 39.46 19.31
CA SER A 624 -20.47 39.10 20.65
C SER A 624 -21.13 37.87 21.28
N ASP A 625 -22.38 37.58 20.90
CA ASP A 625 -23.19 36.52 21.51
C ASP A 625 -23.09 35.18 20.74
N ALA A 626 -22.42 35.16 19.58
CA ALA A 626 -22.32 33.99 18.71
C ALA A 626 -21.48 32.86 19.33
N TRP A 627 -20.29 33.20 19.82
CA TRP A 627 -19.36 32.21 20.37
C TRP A 627 -19.89 31.53 21.66
N PRO A 628 -20.44 32.26 22.66
CA PRO A 628 -21.02 31.63 23.84
C PRO A 628 -22.06 30.55 23.51
N THR A 629 -22.94 30.81 22.53
CA THR A 629 -23.94 29.84 22.07
C THR A 629 -23.31 28.64 21.40
N ILE A 630 -22.33 28.83 20.50
CA ILE A 630 -21.62 27.72 19.84
C ILE A 630 -20.88 26.87 20.89
N SER A 631 -20.08 27.49 21.76
CA SER A 631 -19.28 26.79 22.75
C SER A 631 -20.15 25.97 23.70
N LEU A 632 -21.32 26.47 24.10
CA LEU A 632 -22.24 25.73 24.97
C LEU A 632 -22.66 24.38 24.36
N HIS A 633 -23.00 24.37 23.07
CA HIS A 633 -23.43 23.15 22.38
C HIS A 633 -22.26 22.19 22.12
N LEU A 634 -21.07 22.71 21.83
CA LEU A 634 -19.85 21.90 21.67
C LEU A 634 -19.36 21.30 23.00
N ASP A 635 -19.41 22.06 24.09
CA ASP A 635 -19.07 21.60 25.43
C ASP A 635 -20.01 20.45 25.83
N ASN A 636 -21.32 20.58 25.57
CA ASN A 636 -22.29 19.52 25.80
C ASN A 636 -22.03 18.28 24.94
N LEU A 637 -21.71 18.47 23.66
CA LEU A 637 -21.34 17.37 22.75
C LEU A 637 -20.14 16.58 23.29
N ALA A 638 -19.07 17.27 23.67
CA ALA A 638 -17.86 16.65 24.22
C ALA A 638 -18.13 15.92 25.56
N ARG A 639 -19.00 16.48 26.43
CA ARG A 639 -19.41 15.81 27.67
C ARG A 639 -20.20 14.53 27.39
N MET A 640 -21.16 14.57 26.46
CA MET A 640 -22.03 13.46 26.09
C MET A 640 -21.31 12.31 25.40
N MET A 641 -20.16 12.56 24.76
CA MET A 641 -19.41 11.57 23.99
C MET A 641 -18.10 11.18 24.69
N PRO A 642 -18.12 10.24 25.65
CA PRO A 642 -16.91 9.79 26.35
C PRO A 642 -15.92 9.02 25.48
N SER A 643 -16.34 8.49 24.34
CA SER A 643 -15.47 7.80 23.38
C SER A 643 -14.61 8.74 22.54
N LEU A 644 -14.93 10.04 22.53
CA LEU A 644 -14.30 11.03 21.67
C LEU A 644 -12.92 11.39 22.25
N THR A 645 -11.86 10.89 21.61
CA THR A 645 -10.47 11.11 22.01
C THR A 645 -9.82 12.27 21.26
N GLU A 646 -10.31 12.58 20.06
CA GLU A 646 -9.87 13.72 19.26
C GLU A 646 -11.10 14.51 18.81
N HIS A 647 -11.15 15.79 19.19
CA HIS A 647 -12.23 16.69 18.84
C HIS A 647 -11.65 18.04 18.45
N ALA A 648 -12.03 18.51 17.26
CA ALA A 648 -11.56 19.78 16.73
C ALA A 648 -12.68 20.52 15.99
N ILE A 649 -12.64 21.84 16.08
CA ILE A 649 -13.49 22.75 15.32
C ILE A 649 -12.63 23.81 14.62
N SER A 650 -12.91 24.07 13.34
CA SER A 650 -12.39 25.24 12.63
C SER A 650 -13.44 26.33 12.53
N LEU A 651 -12.98 27.57 12.75
CA LEU A 651 -13.79 28.79 12.66
C LEU A 651 -13.20 29.73 11.59
N PRO A 652 -14.02 30.59 10.96
CA PRO A 652 -13.50 31.67 10.12
C PRO A 652 -12.54 32.61 10.88
N ASP A 653 -11.71 33.35 10.16
CA ASP A 653 -10.67 34.22 10.76
C ASP A 653 -11.18 35.15 11.85
N ILE A 654 -12.23 35.93 11.55
CA ILE A 654 -12.75 36.97 12.43
C ILE A 654 -13.17 36.41 13.81
N PRO A 655 -14.04 35.38 13.90
CA PRO A 655 -14.38 34.79 15.20
C PRO A 655 -13.21 34.07 15.86
N PHE A 656 -12.33 33.41 15.09
CA PHE A 656 -11.14 32.78 15.66
C PHE A 656 -10.21 33.80 16.34
N ASP A 657 -9.90 34.89 15.65
CA ASP A 657 -9.06 35.98 16.15
C ASP A 657 -9.66 36.63 17.41
N SER A 658 -10.99 36.78 17.45
CA SER A 658 -11.69 37.29 18.64
C SER A 658 -11.52 36.38 19.85
N ILE A 659 -11.67 35.06 19.67
CA ILE A 659 -11.51 34.08 20.77
C ILE A 659 -10.05 34.03 21.21
N LEU A 660 -9.12 34.09 20.26
CA LEU A 660 -7.69 34.12 20.53
C LEU A 660 -7.29 35.36 21.34
N TYR A 661 -7.89 36.52 21.05
CA TYR A 661 -7.69 37.74 21.81
C TYR A 661 -8.20 37.62 23.26
N ASP A 662 -9.35 36.97 23.46
CA ASP A 662 -9.97 36.80 24.78
C ASP A 662 -9.27 35.75 25.65
N ALA A 663 -8.59 34.75 25.07
CA ALA A 663 -7.85 33.69 25.78
C ALA A 663 -6.55 34.16 26.49
N LYS A 664 -6.34 35.47 26.61
CA LYS A 664 -5.29 36.21 27.34
C LYS A 664 -4.28 35.39 28.16
N GLU A 665 -3.17 35.03 27.52
CA GLU A 665 -1.87 34.80 28.20
C GLU A 665 -0.65 35.05 27.26
N THR A 666 -0.76 35.98 26.31
CA THR A 666 0.28 36.18 25.30
C THR A 666 0.61 37.65 25.04
N ASP A 667 1.88 38.01 25.21
CA ASP A 667 2.52 39.26 24.75
C ASP A 667 2.44 39.37 23.21
N PHE A 668 1.26 39.72 22.68
CA PHE A 668 1.15 40.15 21.28
C PHE A 668 1.32 41.67 21.23
N GLY A 669 2.36 42.16 20.54
CA GLY A 669 2.66 43.58 20.40
C GLY A 669 1.77 44.29 19.39
N SER A 670 1.11 43.55 18.48
CA SER A 670 0.19 44.09 17.47
C SER A 670 -0.80 43.05 16.92
N TYR A 671 -1.96 43.50 16.41
CA TYR A 671 -2.95 42.65 15.71
C TYR A 671 -2.35 41.93 14.49
N SER A 672 -1.34 42.52 13.84
CA SER A 672 -0.62 41.87 12.74
C SER A 672 0.17 40.63 13.14
N GLU A 673 0.62 40.49 14.39
CA GLU A 673 1.33 39.27 14.84
C GLU A 673 0.36 38.08 15.06
N ILE A 674 -0.89 38.38 15.40
CA ILE A 674 -1.97 37.40 15.61
C ILE A 674 -2.35 36.73 14.28
N CYS A 675 -2.56 37.51 13.22
CA CYS A 675 -3.00 37.00 11.91
C CYS A 675 -1.95 36.13 11.17
N HIS A 676 -0.69 36.05 11.65
CA HIS A 676 0.41 35.33 10.98
C HIS A 676 0.95 34.14 11.80
N SER A 677 0.32 33.77 12.92
CA SER A 677 0.77 32.66 13.76
C SER A 677 -0.16 31.45 13.64
N TYR A 678 0.43 30.24 13.57
CA TYR A 678 -0.30 28.95 13.53
C TYR A 678 -0.85 28.59 14.92
N ASN A 679 -1.60 29.51 15.52
CA ASN A 679 -2.14 29.34 16.86
C ASN A 679 -3.24 28.29 16.86
N GLN A 680 -3.28 27.50 17.92
CA GLN A 680 -4.38 26.60 18.23
C GLN A 680 -4.83 26.89 19.66
N ILE A 681 -6.13 26.78 19.92
CA ILE A 681 -6.67 27.00 21.25
C ILE A 681 -7.25 25.68 21.73
N TRP A 682 -6.71 25.14 22.81
CA TRP A 682 -7.38 24.07 23.53
C TRP A 682 -8.44 24.68 24.44
N ARG A 683 -9.68 24.18 24.36
CA ARG A 683 -10.78 24.58 25.25
C ARG A 683 -11.26 23.38 26.06
N SER A 684 -11.20 23.47 27.39
CA SER A 684 -11.81 22.47 28.26
C SER A 684 -13.33 22.64 28.30
N THR A 685 -14.05 21.56 28.62
CA THR A 685 -15.51 21.63 28.81
C THR A 685 -15.91 22.49 30.01
N ASP A 686 -14.97 22.89 30.87
CA ASP A 686 -15.22 23.78 32.01
C ASP A 686 -15.02 25.26 31.64
N GLY A 687 -14.57 25.52 30.40
CA GLY A 687 -14.45 26.86 29.82
C GLY A 687 -13.05 27.43 29.83
N GLU A 688 -12.08 26.74 30.43
CA GLU A 688 -10.66 27.11 30.41
C GLU A 688 -10.10 27.03 28.98
N MET A 689 -9.27 27.99 28.60
CA MET A 689 -8.68 28.08 27.27
C MET A 689 -7.16 28.20 27.36
N ASP A 690 -6.45 27.37 26.61
CA ASP A 690 -5.00 27.39 26.51
C ASP A 690 -4.58 27.63 25.07
N VAL A 691 -3.82 28.72 24.85
CA VAL A 691 -3.26 29.02 23.53
C VAL A 691 -1.95 28.27 23.36
N ILE A 692 -1.85 27.47 22.30
CA ILE A 692 -0.64 26.73 21.96
C ILE A 692 -0.02 27.31 20.71
N ARG A 693 1.26 27.66 20.85
CA ARG A 693 2.12 28.09 19.75
C ARG A 693 2.98 26.91 19.33
N LEU A 694 2.71 26.38 18.15
CA LEU A 694 3.45 25.24 17.62
C LEU A 694 4.64 25.75 16.79
N PRO A 695 5.89 25.36 17.08
CA PRO A 695 6.92 25.40 16.05
C PRO A 695 6.52 24.40 14.95
N HIS A 696 6.90 24.67 13.70
CA HIS A 696 6.53 23.95 12.46
C HIS A 696 6.75 22.42 12.42
N VAL A 697 6.21 21.63 13.34
CA VAL A 697 6.35 20.18 13.38
C VAL A 697 5.03 19.54 13.81
N ASP A 698 4.59 18.57 13.00
CA ASP A 698 3.47 17.63 13.13
C ASP A 698 2.79 17.58 14.51
N SER A 699 1.75 18.39 14.69
CA SER A 699 0.91 18.39 15.90
C SER A 699 -0.55 18.08 15.60
N TYR A 700 -0.80 17.40 14.48
CA TYR A 700 -2.01 16.64 14.25
C TYR A 700 -1.69 15.50 13.24
N PRO A 701 -2.06 14.23 13.48
CA PRO A 701 -3.02 13.73 14.49
C PRO A 701 -2.43 13.40 15.86
N ARG A 702 -1.12 13.55 16.07
CA ARG A 702 -0.53 13.33 17.39
C ARG A 702 -0.69 14.62 18.20
N ALA A 703 -1.43 14.53 19.31
CA ALA A 703 -1.54 15.64 20.27
C ALA A 703 -0.15 16.23 20.54
N PRO A 704 -0.01 17.56 20.68
CA PRO A 704 1.27 18.16 21.01
C PRO A 704 1.87 17.41 22.21
N TYR A 705 3.16 17.06 22.15
CA TYR A 705 3.87 16.21 23.14
C TYR A 705 3.71 16.64 24.63
N HIS A 706 3.10 17.79 24.90
CA HIS A 706 2.88 18.39 26.21
C HIS A 706 1.42 18.35 26.70
N ILE A 707 0.44 17.87 25.93
CA ILE A 707 -0.95 17.73 26.40
C ILE A 707 -1.35 16.26 26.45
N ASP A 708 -1.22 15.68 27.63
CA ASP A 708 -1.86 14.42 27.97
C ASP A 708 -3.35 14.66 28.30
N THR A 709 -4.20 14.47 27.30
CA THR A 709 -5.66 14.57 27.45
C THR A 709 -6.25 13.52 28.40
N SER A 710 -5.46 12.51 28.79
CA SER A 710 -5.90 11.46 29.71
C SER A 710 -5.56 11.76 31.18
N THR A 711 -4.65 12.70 31.48
CA THR A 711 -4.21 12.92 32.87
C THR A 711 -4.07 14.37 33.34
N SER A 712 -4.05 15.41 32.50
CA SER A 712 -3.73 16.78 32.99
C SER A 712 -4.74 17.91 32.76
N LYS A 713 -5.73 17.82 31.83
CA LYS A 713 -6.65 18.96 31.53
C LYS A 713 -8.15 18.65 31.33
N GLY A 714 -8.62 17.44 31.59
CA GLY A 714 -10.05 17.08 31.48
C GLY A 714 -10.56 16.96 30.03
N LYS A 715 -11.88 16.79 29.84
CA LYS A 715 -12.51 16.70 28.51
C LYS A 715 -12.51 18.07 27.82
N GLY A 716 -12.34 18.13 26.50
CA GLY A 716 -12.28 19.39 25.75
C GLY A 716 -12.19 19.19 24.24
N TYR A 717 -11.89 20.28 23.52
CA TYR A 717 -11.66 20.27 22.07
C TYR A 717 -10.73 21.38 21.61
N TRP A 718 -10.19 21.19 20.42
CA TRP A 718 -9.35 22.17 19.74
C TRP A 718 -10.17 23.15 18.92
N ILE A 719 -9.86 24.43 19.04
CA ILE A 719 -10.36 25.50 18.18
C ILE A 719 -9.21 25.92 17.28
N LEU A 720 -9.49 25.90 15.97
CA LEU A 720 -8.50 26.03 14.93
C LEU A 720 -8.91 27.15 13.98
N ASN A 721 -7.93 27.86 13.41
CA ASN A 721 -8.21 28.85 12.38
C ASN A 721 -8.57 28.15 11.06
N GLY A 722 -9.66 28.56 10.42
CA GLY A 722 -10.21 28.01 9.18
C GLY A 722 -10.11 28.94 7.96
N SER A 723 -9.17 29.89 7.95
CA SER A 723 -8.96 30.87 6.87
C SER A 723 -8.74 30.25 5.49
N ASN A 724 -9.53 30.66 4.50
CA ASN A 724 -9.13 30.56 3.09
C ASN A 724 -7.94 31.51 2.83
N TRP A 725 -6.81 31.00 2.33
CA TRP A 725 -5.82 31.84 1.66
C TRP A 725 -5.48 31.30 0.26
N PRO A 726 -5.38 32.14 -0.80
CA PRO A 726 -5.30 33.60 -0.82
C PRO A 726 -6.50 34.31 -1.48
N GLU A 727 -7.10 35.29 -0.80
CA GLU A 727 -7.51 36.55 -1.46
C GLU A 727 -6.54 37.66 -1.04
N LYS A 728 -5.31 37.58 -1.56
CA LYS A 728 -4.40 38.72 -1.68
C LYS A 728 -4.39 39.15 -3.15
N GLU A 729 -5.50 39.66 -3.66
CA GLU A 729 -5.54 40.49 -4.88
C GLU A 729 -6.90 41.16 -5.07
N LYS A 730 -7.12 42.30 -4.40
CA LYS A 730 -7.83 43.42 -5.03
C LYS A 730 -7.00 44.67 -4.86
N VAL A 731 -6.15 44.89 -5.85
CA VAL A 731 -5.78 46.23 -6.30
C VAL A 731 -7.08 46.98 -6.58
N ILE A 732 -7.53 47.82 -5.64
CA ILE A 732 -8.47 48.90 -5.97
C ILE A 732 -7.60 50.06 -6.45
N ILE A 733 -7.25 50.04 -7.74
CA ILE A 733 -6.95 51.28 -8.47
C ILE A 733 -8.26 51.70 -9.10
N GLY A 734 -8.83 52.78 -8.59
CA GLY A 734 -10.02 53.41 -9.15
C GLY A 734 -10.72 54.28 -8.11
N SER A 735 -10.35 55.56 -8.05
CA SER A 735 -11.15 56.58 -7.40
C SER A 735 -12.55 56.64 -8.04
N PRO A 736 -13.61 56.95 -7.27
CA PRO A 736 -14.97 56.99 -7.81
C PRO A 736 -15.12 58.15 -8.81
N PRO A 737 -15.79 57.95 -9.97
CA PRO A 737 -16.39 59.05 -10.69
C PRO A 737 -17.63 59.56 -9.93
N VAL A 738 -17.75 60.89 -9.91
CA VAL A 738 -18.77 61.74 -9.26
C VAL A 738 -20.19 61.39 -9.66
#